data_AF-G8XBQ6-F1
#
_entry.id   AF-G8XBQ6-F1
#
_cell.length_a   1.000
_cell.length_b   1.000
_cell.length_c   1.000
_cell.angle_alpha   90.00
_cell.angle_beta   90.00
_cell.angle_gamma   90.00
#
_symmetry.space_group_name_H-M   'P 1'
#
loop_
_entity.id
_entity.type
_entity.pdbx_description
1 polymer ?
#
loop_
_entity_poly.entity_id
_entity_poly.type
_entity_poly.pdbx_seq_one_letter_code
_entity_poly.pdbx_strand_id
1 'polypeptide(L)'
;MKTKKQWLFLFIKILPVLLILFIGILYFFRDTLLEQAILKTQNKLKTDYETTFQIGKASFIGTSSVILEDIQILPLNKDTLVSVKKIETEISLFKIITGDLQLQNLKIEKGFIQLVKNEKGTNFSAFLKKDKSEETNTGKRNYAQLANRILTKILNLIPTQMRLQNLALRIQDMDKKLTFQMQDLSLEGEKLNTQIQITTDHFSQKWNLQGYANARKKQMDLLIQSADTTQITLPYLQEKWGVKTGFDKIRLKVDQIDMNFGELTINGLASINNLTINHPKIASKDVVVKEAEFDYQFVLGSNFISLSQNSLARLNKIKVKPYLEYNTAEDTLYKLKLDLEKIKAQDFITSLPTGLFSHFEGMQAHGDFDYHLNFQVNSNKPHQLIFDSKLNKNNLQILKYGQANLEKLNSEFEYRAIENGVPQRPIWIGNTNPHYTPFDSIPSYLKNAVLTSEDPSFFRHRGFITEAFKQSITKNIRTKRFARGASTISMQLVKNVFLTREKTLSRKLEEILLVYILENNQITSKQRMLEVYFNIIEWGPNIYGVSEAAEFYFQKKPQQLSLNECLFLASIVPKPKKFMYQFNEMGKQKSGTEKHQRFIKNLMLKRGLITPDDTIGQSVPIYISGKARNLLRIKIPKDTTRLDSLTIIEKKIFQ
;
A
#
# COMPACT_ATOMS: atom_id res chain seq x y z
N MET A 1 31.22 76.38 -0.77
CA MET A 1 31.03 74.92 -0.94
C MET A 1 31.34 74.23 0.39
N LYS A 2 30.35 73.62 1.06
CA LYS A 2 30.61 72.83 2.29
C LYS A 2 31.45 71.60 1.93
N THR A 3 32.47 71.28 2.71
CA THR A 3 33.38 70.14 2.45
C THR A 3 32.66 68.81 2.69
N LYS A 4 33.06 67.72 2.01
CA LYS A 4 32.45 66.37 2.16
C LYS A 4 32.33 65.92 3.63
N LYS A 5 33.26 66.31 4.51
CA LYS A 5 33.21 66.06 5.96
C LYS A 5 32.07 66.79 6.68
N GLN A 6 31.76 68.04 6.30
CA GLN A 6 30.65 68.80 6.89
C GLN A 6 29.29 68.26 6.47
N TRP A 7 29.17 67.72 5.24
CA TRP A 7 27.95 67.06 4.77
C TRP A 7 27.71 65.74 5.51
N LEU A 8 28.77 64.94 5.74
CA LEU A 8 28.71 63.73 6.55
C LEU A 8 28.29 64.03 8.00
N PHE A 9 28.83 65.09 8.60
CA PHE A 9 28.49 65.50 9.98
C PHE A 9 27.04 66.03 10.09
N LEU A 10 26.55 66.75 9.08
CA LEU A 10 25.13 67.14 9.00
C LEU A 10 24.24 65.91 8.82
N PHE A 11 24.63 64.98 7.96
CA PHE A 11 23.88 63.75 7.71
C PHE A 11 23.78 62.89 8.96
N ILE A 12 24.87 62.74 9.72
CA ILE A 12 24.92 62.03 11.01
C ILE A 12 24.06 62.71 12.08
N LYS A 13 23.90 64.05 12.05
CA LYS A 13 23.01 64.77 12.99
C LYS A 13 21.53 64.74 12.58
N ILE A 14 21.25 64.73 11.29
CA ILE A 14 19.89 64.78 10.75
C ILE A 14 19.26 63.38 10.66
N LEU A 15 20.06 62.34 10.42
CA LEU A 15 19.58 60.97 10.28
C LEU A 15 18.84 60.44 11.52
N PRO A 16 19.31 60.64 12.77
CA PRO A 16 18.58 60.22 13.97
C PRO A 16 17.26 60.96 14.13
N VAL A 17 17.23 62.25 13.79
CA VAL A 17 16.01 63.08 13.85
C VAL A 17 15.01 62.61 12.81
N LEU A 18 15.43 62.40 11.56
CA LEU A 18 14.60 61.82 10.51
C LEU A 18 14.13 60.41 10.86
N LEU A 19 14.96 59.60 11.51
CA LEU A 19 14.60 58.25 11.94
C LEU A 19 13.54 58.29 13.04
N ILE A 20 13.68 59.18 14.04
CA ILE A 20 12.68 59.40 15.09
C ILE A 20 11.37 59.94 14.50
N LEU A 21 11.45 60.88 13.56
CA LEU A 21 10.28 61.46 12.89
C LEU A 21 9.59 60.41 12.01
N PHE A 22 10.35 59.57 11.32
CA PHE A 22 9.85 58.44 10.56
C PHE A 22 9.21 57.37 11.45
N ILE A 23 9.83 57.05 12.61
CA ILE A 23 9.26 56.15 13.62
C ILE A 23 7.97 56.76 14.21
N GLY A 24 7.94 58.06 14.48
CA GLY A 24 6.77 58.78 14.97
C GLY A 24 5.63 58.80 13.95
N ILE A 25 5.94 59.01 12.67
CA ILE A 25 4.99 58.90 11.55
C ILE A 25 4.46 57.47 11.45
N LEU A 26 5.33 56.45 11.48
CA LEU A 26 4.90 55.05 11.45
C LEU A 26 4.02 54.68 12.64
N TYR A 27 4.32 55.19 13.83
CA TYR A 27 3.50 55.01 15.03
C TYR A 27 2.13 55.70 14.88
N PHE A 28 2.10 56.92 14.35
CA PHE A 28 0.88 57.70 14.15
C PHE A 28 -0.04 57.09 13.09
N PHE A 29 0.52 56.59 11.98
CA PHE A 29 -0.24 56.00 10.88
C PHE A 29 -0.47 54.48 10.99
N ARG A 30 -0.03 53.82 12.08
CA ARG A 30 -0.08 52.35 12.19
C ARG A 30 -1.48 51.76 12.00
N ASP A 31 -2.52 52.38 12.55
CA ASP A 31 -3.89 51.86 12.44
C ASP A 31 -4.39 51.99 10.99
N THR A 32 -4.05 53.08 10.30
CA THR A 32 -4.33 53.23 8.86
C THR A 32 -3.56 52.22 8.00
N LEU A 33 -2.31 51.89 8.37
CA LEU A 33 -1.52 50.87 7.68
C LEU A 33 -2.10 49.47 7.90
N LEU A 34 -2.62 49.19 9.10
CA LEU A 34 -3.32 47.95 9.42
C LEU A 34 -4.61 47.83 8.62
N GLU A 35 -5.43 48.88 8.55
CA GLU A 35 -6.63 48.92 7.72
C GLU A 35 -6.31 48.67 6.24
N GLN A 36 -5.28 49.33 5.70
CA GLN A 36 -4.83 49.08 4.33
C GLN A 36 -4.35 47.64 4.11
N ALA A 37 -3.62 47.05 5.07
CA ALA A 37 -3.18 45.66 5.00
C ALA A 37 -4.37 44.68 5.03
N ILE A 38 -5.39 44.98 5.84
CA ILE A 38 -6.64 44.21 5.89
C ILE A 38 -7.37 44.32 4.55
N LEU A 39 -7.58 45.53 4.02
CA LEU A 39 -8.23 45.75 2.72
C LEU A 39 -7.50 45.02 1.58
N LYS A 40 -6.17 45.07 1.56
CA LYS A 40 -5.35 44.32 0.59
C LYS A 40 -5.59 42.82 0.71
N THR A 41 -5.66 42.30 1.93
CA THR A 41 -5.91 40.88 2.19
C THR A 41 -7.34 40.48 1.80
N GLN A 42 -8.33 41.31 2.10
CA GLN A 42 -9.73 41.11 1.70
C GLN A 42 -9.86 41.05 0.17
N ASN A 43 -9.26 42.02 -0.53
CA ASN A 43 -9.26 42.05 -2.00
C ASN A 43 -8.56 40.84 -2.60
N LYS A 44 -7.42 40.42 -2.02
CA LYS A 44 -6.72 39.21 -2.45
C LYS A 44 -7.57 37.95 -2.26
N LEU A 45 -8.17 37.76 -1.09
CA LEU A 45 -9.02 36.59 -0.81
C LEU A 45 -10.27 36.57 -1.69
N LYS A 46 -10.86 37.73 -1.96
CA LYS A 46 -12.01 37.86 -2.86
C LYS A 46 -11.66 37.52 -4.31
N THR A 47 -10.49 37.99 -4.78
CA THR A 47 -10.07 37.86 -6.18
C THR A 47 -9.47 36.48 -6.48
N ASP A 48 -8.53 36.03 -5.66
CA ASP A 48 -7.78 34.80 -5.91
C ASP A 48 -8.53 33.54 -5.46
N TYR A 49 -9.38 33.66 -4.43
CA TYR A 49 -10.00 32.53 -3.74
C TYR A 49 -11.53 32.60 -3.67
N GLU A 50 -12.18 33.59 -4.30
CA GLU A 50 -13.64 33.77 -4.27
C GLU A 50 -14.19 33.72 -2.83
N THR A 51 -13.43 34.29 -1.88
CA THR A 51 -13.69 34.16 -0.45
C THR A 51 -13.74 35.53 0.22
N THR A 52 -14.78 35.76 1.02
CA THR A 52 -14.93 36.99 1.80
C THR A 52 -14.19 36.85 3.12
N PHE A 53 -13.35 37.83 3.43
CA PHE A 53 -12.66 37.95 4.71
C PHE A 53 -13.24 39.13 5.48
N GLN A 54 -13.75 38.88 6.68
CA GLN A 54 -14.38 39.88 7.52
C GLN A 54 -13.65 39.96 8.86
N ILE A 55 -13.52 41.18 9.38
CA ILE A 55 -13.00 41.47 10.71
C ILE A 55 -13.95 42.52 11.28
N GLY A 56 -14.49 42.29 12.47
CA GLY A 56 -15.38 43.24 13.14
C GLY A 56 -14.62 44.47 13.64
N LYS A 57 -13.53 44.23 14.36
CA LYS A 57 -12.66 45.29 14.89
C LYS A 57 -11.18 44.93 14.74
N ALA A 58 -10.37 45.89 14.33
CA ALA A 58 -8.92 45.76 14.27
C ALA A 58 -8.28 47.00 14.89
N SER A 59 -7.32 46.82 15.80
CA SER A 59 -6.63 47.95 16.44
C SER A 59 -5.28 47.55 16.99
N PHE A 60 -4.34 48.48 17.02
CA PHE A 60 -3.11 48.31 17.80
C PHE A 60 -3.34 48.49 19.30
N ILE A 61 -2.64 47.68 20.10
CA ILE A 61 -2.47 47.84 21.55
C ILE A 61 -0.98 48.03 21.84
N GLY A 62 -0.64 49.05 22.63
CA GLY A 62 0.75 49.35 22.96
C GLY A 62 1.52 49.89 21.76
N THR A 63 2.69 49.30 21.46
CA THR A 63 3.60 49.74 20.39
C THR A 63 3.57 48.84 19.14
N SER A 64 3.37 47.53 19.32
CA SER A 64 3.54 46.51 18.28
C SER A 64 2.45 45.42 18.26
N SER A 65 1.59 45.36 19.27
CA SER A 65 0.56 44.32 19.36
C SER A 65 -0.68 44.72 18.58
N VAL A 66 -1.25 43.78 17.84
CA VAL A 66 -2.49 43.94 17.07
C VAL A 66 -3.54 43.01 17.66
N ILE A 67 -4.73 43.56 17.88
CA ILE A 67 -5.92 42.78 18.20
C ILE A 67 -6.89 42.85 17.04
N LEU A 68 -7.37 41.67 16.64
CA LEU A 68 -8.43 41.46 15.67
C LEU A 68 -9.58 40.75 16.38
N GLU A 69 -10.79 41.28 16.24
CA GLU A 69 -12.02 40.72 16.81
C GLU A 69 -13.01 40.32 15.71
N ASP A 70 -13.75 39.25 15.96
CA ASP A 70 -14.79 38.69 15.08
C ASP A 70 -14.28 38.43 13.64
N ILE A 71 -13.18 37.67 13.54
CA ILE A 71 -12.59 37.28 12.27
C ILE A 71 -13.40 36.15 11.64
N GLN A 72 -13.80 36.31 10.37
CA GLN A 72 -14.47 35.27 9.61
C GLN A 72 -13.91 35.14 8.19
N ILE A 73 -13.82 33.89 7.72
CA ILE A 73 -13.48 33.54 6.32
C ILE A 73 -14.67 32.79 5.74
N LEU A 74 -15.37 33.42 4.79
CA LEU A 74 -16.61 32.92 4.18
C LEU A 74 -16.42 32.71 2.67
N PRO A 75 -16.22 31.47 2.22
CA PRO A 75 -16.20 31.15 0.80
C PRO A 75 -17.57 31.39 0.15
N LEU A 76 -17.59 31.87 -1.10
CA LEU A 76 -18.83 32.26 -1.77
C LEU A 76 -19.82 31.09 -1.88
N ASN A 77 -21.04 31.28 -1.36
CA ASN A 77 -22.12 30.29 -1.35
C ASN A 77 -21.76 28.96 -0.65
N LYS A 78 -20.82 28.95 0.29
CA LYS A 78 -20.44 27.78 1.10
C LYS A 78 -20.48 28.10 2.60
N ASP A 79 -20.30 27.05 3.40
CA ASP A 79 -20.17 27.15 4.86
C ASP A 79 -18.91 27.91 5.28
N THR A 80 -19.01 28.65 6.39
CA THR A 80 -17.90 29.40 6.99
C THR A 80 -16.69 28.50 7.22
N LEU A 81 -15.54 28.90 6.68
CA LEU A 81 -14.30 28.13 6.76
C LEU A 81 -13.55 28.38 8.06
N VAL A 82 -13.50 29.64 8.50
CA VAL A 82 -12.84 30.05 9.74
C VAL A 82 -13.73 31.06 10.45
N SER A 83 -13.88 30.90 11.77
CA SER A 83 -14.48 31.90 12.65
C SER A 83 -13.66 31.96 13.92
N VAL A 84 -13.18 33.15 14.29
CA VAL A 84 -12.37 33.36 15.49
C VAL A 84 -12.84 34.62 16.18
N LYS A 85 -13.15 34.53 17.47
CA LYS A 85 -13.65 35.68 18.23
C LYS A 85 -12.56 36.73 18.44
N LYS A 86 -11.35 36.30 18.80
CA LYS A 86 -10.24 37.23 19.06
C LYS A 86 -8.90 36.61 18.70
N ILE A 87 -8.09 37.38 17.98
CA ILE A 87 -6.67 37.10 17.74
C ILE A 87 -5.88 38.27 18.29
N GLU A 88 -4.89 37.98 19.12
CA GLU A 88 -3.90 38.95 19.58
C GLU A 88 -2.53 38.45 19.14
N THR A 89 -1.81 39.28 18.40
CA THR A 89 -0.49 38.94 17.89
C THR A 89 0.43 40.15 17.94
N GLU A 90 1.70 39.89 18.20
CA GLU A 90 2.73 40.92 18.06
C GLU A 90 3.27 40.94 16.63
N ILE A 91 3.24 42.11 15.99
CA ILE A 91 3.71 42.30 14.62
C ILE A 91 4.86 43.30 14.61
N SER A 92 5.95 42.96 13.92
CA SER A 92 7.01 43.92 13.64
C SER A 92 6.56 44.88 12.53
N LEU A 93 6.40 46.16 12.87
CA LEU A 93 5.98 47.22 11.93
C LEU A 93 6.87 47.28 10.66
N PHE A 94 8.19 47.07 10.83
CA PHE A 94 9.13 47.02 9.70
C PHE A 94 8.88 45.84 8.76
N LYS A 95 8.45 44.69 9.29
CA LYS A 95 8.19 43.47 8.49
C LYS A 95 6.87 43.50 7.74
N ILE A 96 5.92 44.35 8.16
CA ILE A 96 4.69 44.63 7.41
C ILE A 96 5.03 45.23 6.03
N ILE A 97 6.08 46.06 5.99
CA ILE A 97 6.53 46.74 4.75
C ILE A 97 7.33 45.78 3.85
N THR A 98 8.14 44.88 4.43
CA THR A 98 8.97 43.93 3.66
C THR A 98 8.24 42.66 3.22
N GLY A 99 7.07 42.34 3.79
CA GLY A 99 6.24 41.18 3.42
C GLY A 99 6.56 39.87 4.15
N ASP A 100 7.56 39.85 5.04
CA ASP A 100 7.96 38.68 5.83
C ASP A 100 7.30 38.70 7.23
N LEU A 101 6.03 38.28 7.30
CA LEU A 101 5.30 38.20 8.57
C LEU A 101 5.87 37.06 9.45
N GLN A 102 6.60 37.42 10.51
CA GLN A 102 6.97 36.50 11.60
C GLN A 102 6.14 36.81 12.84
N LEU A 103 5.35 35.85 13.30
CA LEU A 103 4.54 35.96 14.51
C LEU A 103 5.45 35.73 15.73
N GLN A 104 5.61 36.73 16.60
CA GLN A 104 6.39 36.54 17.83
C GLN A 104 5.56 35.81 18.89
N ASN A 105 4.35 36.34 19.13
CA ASN A 105 3.37 35.83 20.08
C ASN A 105 2.04 35.68 19.35
N LEU A 106 1.32 34.59 19.60
CA LEU A 106 -0.02 34.36 19.05
C LEU A 106 -0.97 33.91 20.16
N LYS A 107 -2.00 34.71 20.41
CA LYS A 107 -3.13 34.31 21.26
C LYS A 107 -4.39 34.24 20.41
N ILE A 108 -5.11 33.13 20.50
CA ILE A 108 -6.40 32.94 19.85
C ILE A 108 -7.42 32.55 20.91
N GLU A 109 -8.55 33.26 20.96
CA GLU A 109 -9.65 32.94 21.86
C GLU A 109 -10.89 32.57 21.04
N LYS A 110 -11.49 31.42 21.38
CA LYS A 110 -12.77 30.92 20.88
C LYS A 110 -12.90 30.97 19.36
N GLY A 111 -12.62 29.85 18.71
CA GLY A 111 -12.75 29.79 17.26
C GLY A 111 -12.87 28.38 16.72
N PHE A 112 -13.15 28.31 15.43
CA PHE A 112 -13.11 27.05 14.71
C PHE A 112 -12.58 27.25 13.29
N ILE A 113 -11.94 26.19 12.80
CA ILE A 113 -11.69 25.95 11.38
C ILE A 113 -12.60 24.80 10.98
N GLN A 114 -13.40 24.97 9.94
CA GLN A 114 -14.38 23.99 9.50
C GLN A 114 -14.16 23.61 8.04
N LEU A 115 -13.81 22.35 7.79
CA LEU A 115 -13.67 21.76 6.47
C LEU A 115 -14.93 20.99 6.13
N VAL A 116 -15.78 21.54 5.26
CA VAL A 116 -17.04 20.92 4.83
C VAL A 116 -16.93 20.44 3.40
N LYS A 117 -17.39 19.20 3.18
CA LYS A 117 -17.73 18.63 1.89
C LYS A 117 -19.16 18.10 1.94
N ASN A 118 -20.06 18.68 1.16
CA ASN A 118 -21.46 18.30 1.07
C ASN A 118 -21.95 18.32 -0.39
N GLU A 119 -23.26 18.16 -0.62
CA GLU A 119 -23.86 18.23 -1.97
C GLU A 119 -23.62 19.59 -2.65
N LYS A 120 -23.53 20.67 -1.87
CA LYS A 120 -23.20 22.00 -2.39
C LYS A 120 -21.73 22.11 -2.77
N GLY A 121 -20.86 21.14 -2.46
CA GLY A 121 -19.43 21.12 -2.78
C GLY A 121 -18.54 21.27 -1.56
N THR A 122 -17.32 21.78 -1.74
CA THR A 122 -16.33 21.95 -0.68
C THR A 122 -16.11 23.43 -0.35
N ASN A 123 -16.01 23.77 0.94
CA ASN A 123 -15.74 25.16 1.36
C ASN A 123 -14.23 25.54 1.34
N PHE A 124 -13.33 24.56 1.22
CA PHE A 124 -11.87 24.79 1.21
C PHE A 124 -11.21 24.59 -0.17
N SER A 125 -11.95 24.22 -1.21
CA SER A 125 -11.36 23.90 -2.53
C SER A 125 -10.66 25.07 -3.20
N ALA A 126 -11.09 26.30 -2.94
CA ALA A 126 -10.43 27.49 -3.47
C ALA A 126 -8.96 27.55 -3.04
N PHE A 127 -8.65 27.12 -1.82
CA PHE A 127 -7.30 27.08 -1.24
C PHE A 127 -6.46 25.88 -1.70
N LEU A 128 -7.06 24.95 -2.44
CA LEU A 128 -6.39 23.79 -3.05
C LEU A 128 -6.04 24.02 -4.53
N LYS A 129 -6.49 25.12 -5.15
CA LYS A 129 -6.13 25.45 -6.54
C LYS A 129 -4.62 25.61 -6.65
N LYS A 130 -4.01 24.87 -7.58
CA LYS A 130 -2.58 24.96 -7.86
C LYS A 130 -2.27 26.35 -8.42
N ASP A 131 -1.19 26.96 -7.96
CA ASP A 131 -0.76 28.28 -8.39
C ASP A 131 -0.53 28.26 -9.91
N LYS A 132 -1.32 29.03 -10.69
CA LYS A 132 -1.21 29.07 -12.17
C LYS A 132 0.18 29.56 -12.64
N SER A 133 0.90 30.27 -11.76
CA SER A 133 2.28 30.69 -11.97
C SER A 133 3.30 29.53 -12.01
N GLU A 134 2.91 28.32 -11.58
CA GLU A 134 3.79 27.14 -11.67
C GLU A 134 3.72 26.41 -13.02
N GLU A 135 2.75 26.71 -13.90
CA GLU A 135 2.66 26.10 -15.24
C GLU A 135 3.71 26.62 -16.23
N THR A 136 4.37 27.74 -15.94
CA THR A 136 5.39 28.35 -16.82
C THR A 136 6.81 27.81 -16.62
N ASN A 137 7.07 26.95 -15.63
CA ASN A 137 8.38 26.31 -15.48
C ASN A 137 8.40 24.94 -16.17
N THR A 138 8.88 24.92 -17.41
CA THR A 138 9.23 23.74 -18.20
C THR A 138 10.43 22.95 -17.63
N GLY A 139 10.99 23.36 -16.49
CA GLY A 139 12.11 22.70 -15.81
C GLY A 139 11.69 21.49 -14.97
N LYS A 140 12.60 20.51 -14.83
CA LYS A 140 12.43 19.36 -13.93
C LYS A 140 12.12 19.83 -12.50
N ARG A 141 11.16 19.16 -11.86
CA ARG A 141 10.66 19.52 -10.53
C ARG A 141 11.75 19.36 -9.47
N ASN A 142 12.17 20.45 -8.82
CA ASN A 142 13.15 20.43 -7.73
C ASN A 142 12.50 20.00 -6.40
N TYR A 143 12.69 18.75 -5.98
CA TYR A 143 12.08 18.22 -4.76
C TYR A 143 12.60 18.89 -3.49
N ALA A 144 13.92 19.13 -3.40
CA ALA A 144 14.55 19.80 -2.26
C ALA A 144 13.98 21.21 -2.03
N GLN A 145 13.94 22.03 -3.08
CA GLN A 145 13.40 23.40 -3.01
C GLN A 145 11.91 23.42 -2.69
N LEU A 146 11.14 22.51 -3.30
CA LEU A 146 9.70 22.40 -3.02
C LEU A 146 9.45 22.06 -1.55
N ALA A 147 10.13 21.04 -1.03
CA ALA A 147 9.99 20.61 0.35
C ALA A 147 10.47 21.67 1.32
N ASN A 148 11.63 22.31 1.07
CA ASN A 148 12.13 23.39 1.90
C ASN A 148 11.16 24.57 1.92
N ARG A 149 10.59 24.96 0.77
CA ARG A 149 9.57 26.02 0.70
C ARG A 149 8.34 25.71 1.56
N ILE A 150 7.85 24.46 1.52
CA ILE A 150 6.71 24.03 2.32
C ILE A 150 7.07 24.03 3.81
N LEU A 151 8.22 23.46 4.17
CA LEU A 151 8.70 23.38 5.55
C LEU A 151 8.94 24.77 6.14
N THR A 152 9.61 25.67 5.43
CA THR A 152 9.84 27.05 5.88
C THR A 152 8.51 27.78 6.09
N LYS A 153 7.53 27.61 5.19
CA LYS A 153 6.19 28.20 5.38
C LYS A 153 5.52 27.67 6.64
N ILE A 154 5.55 26.36 6.88
CA ILE A 154 4.94 25.75 8.07
C ILE A 154 5.66 26.18 9.35
N LEU A 155 6.99 26.15 9.37
CA LEU A 155 7.80 26.51 10.54
C LEU A 155 7.67 27.99 10.90
N ASN A 156 7.55 28.88 9.92
CA ASN A 156 7.34 30.32 10.16
C ASN A 156 5.97 30.63 10.77
N LEU A 157 5.00 29.71 10.70
CA LEU A 157 3.70 29.85 11.36
C LEU A 157 3.74 29.49 12.84
N ILE A 158 4.84 28.88 13.33
CA ILE A 158 4.99 28.51 14.74
C ILE A 158 5.66 29.69 15.46
N PRO A 159 4.93 30.45 16.29
CA PRO A 159 5.45 31.58 17.05
C PRO A 159 6.36 31.11 18.20
N THR A 160 7.02 32.07 18.86
CA THR A 160 7.86 31.78 20.04
C THR A 160 6.99 31.46 21.26
N GLN A 161 5.85 32.14 21.37
CA GLN A 161 4.81 31.86 22.35
C GLN A 161 3.46 31.72 21.67
N MET A 162 2.69 30.69 22.04
CA MET A 162 1.35 30.46 21.51
C MET A 162 0.40 30.13 22.65
N ARG A 163 -0.80 30.72 22.63
CA ARG A 163 -1.92 30.26 23.44
C ARG A 163 -3.20 30.21 22.64
N LEU A 164 -3.76 29.01 22.43
CA LEU A 164 -5.03 28.82 21.74
C LEU A 164 -6.07 28.31 22.74
N GLN A 165 -7.11 29.10 22.98
CA GLN A 165 -8.17 28.76 23.91
C GLN A 165 -9.46 28.45 23.17
N ASN A 166 -10.05 27.28 23.44
CA ASN A 166 -11.31 26.82 22.86
C ASN A 166 -11.31 26.87 21.31
N LEU A 167 -10.28 26.30 20.70
CA LEU A 167 -10.18 26.17 19.25
C LEU A 167 -10.71 24.81 18.80
N ALA A 168 -11.54 24.79 17.75
CA ALA A 168 -12.04 23.55 17.16
C ALA A 168 -11.57 23.38 15.71
N LEU A 169 -11.10 22.19 15.34
CA LEU A 169 -11.04 21.77 13.94
C LEU A 169 -12.23 20.85 13.68
N ARG A 170 -13.14 21.27 12.82
CA ARG A 170 -14.35 20.55 12.44
C ARG A 170 -14.19 20.03 11.02
N ILE A 171 -14.43 18.74 10.81
CA ILE A 171 -14.40 18.10 9.50
C ILE A 171 -15.78 17.48 9.29
N GLN A 172 -16.40 17.83 8.17
CA GLN A 172 -17.67 17.26 7.73
C GLN A 172 -17.50 16.70 6.32
N ASP A 173 -17.70 15.40 6.15
CA ASP A 173 -17.68 14.71 4.86
C ASP A 173 -19.04 14.03 4.66
N MET A 174 -19.90 14.67 3.89
CA MET A 174 -21.32 14.36 3.76
C MET A 174 -22.01 14.39 5.15
N ASP A 175 -22.47 13.24 5.62
CA ASP A 175 -23.15 13.10 6.92
C ASP A 175 -22.19 12.87 8.08
N LYS A 176 -20.93 12.54 7.81
CA LYS A 176 -19.94 12.18 8.84
C LYS A 176 -19.29 13.42 9.43
N LYS A 177 -19.34 13.54 10.75
CA LYS A 177 -18.75 14.68 11.48
C LYS A 177 -17.61 14.22 12.38
N LEU A 178 -16.53 15.00 12.37
CA LEU A 178 -15.37 14.82 13.23
C LEU A 178 -14.95 16.18 13.77
N THR A 179 -14.87 16.31 15.09
CA THR A 179 -14.43 17.55 15.74
C THR A 179 -13.23 17.26 16.63
N PHE A 180 -12.14 17.99 16.43
CA PHE A 180 -11.00 18.08 17.32
C PHE A 180 -11.13 19.38 18.12
N GLN A 181 -11.48 19.27 19.40
CA GLN A 181 -11.64 20.40 20.30
C GLN A 181 -10.40 20.53 21.19
N MET A 182 -9.69 21.65 21.06
CA MET A 182 -8.56 22.02 21.92
C MET A 182 -9.06 23.07 22.94
N GLN A 183 -9.03 22.73 24.23
CA GLN A 183 -9.48 23.65 25.28
C GLN A 183 -8.42 24.71 25.59
N ASP A 184 -7.18 24.27 25.81
CA ASP A 184 -6.02 25.14 25.98
C ASP A 184 -4.84 24.45 25.28
N LEU A 185 -4.27 25.11 24.26
CA LEU A 185 -2.98 24.75 23.67
C LEU A 185 -2.00 25.85 24.02
N SER A 186 -0.97 25.50 24.77
CA SER A 186 0.10 26.42 25.16
C SER A 186 1.42 25.97 24.55
N LEU A 187 2.14 26.91 23.95
CA LEU A 187 3.56 26.81 23.61
C LEU A 187 4.29 27.92 24.40
N GLU A 188 4.96 27.54 25.48
CA GLU A 188 5.71 28.47 26.34
C GLU A 188 7.11 27.92 26.63
N GLY A 189 8.14 28.73 26.41
CA GLY A 189 9.53 28.28 26.59
C GLY A 189 9.84 27.01 25.79
N GLU A 190 9.33 26.94 24.55
CA GLU A 190 9.48 25.80 23.62
C GLU A 190 8.72 24.53 24.03
N LYS A 191 8.07 24.51 25.21
CA LYS A 191 7.24 23.39 25.68
C LYS A 191 5.83 23.51 25.15
N LEU A 192 5.34 22.44 24.53
CA LEU A 192 3.98 22.33 24.00
C LEU A 192 3.17 21.41 24.90
N ASN A 193 1.95 21.82 25.26
CA ASN A 193 0.98 20.97 25.95
C ASN A 193 -0.44 21.32 25.51
N THR A 194 -1.26 20.31 25.28
CA THR A 194 -2.69 20.45 25.04
C THR A 194 -3.44 19.14 25.24
N GLN A 195 -4.73 19.27 25.59
CA GLN A 195 -5.67 18.16 25.56
C GLN A 195 -6.65 18.37 24.41
N ILE A 196 -6.74 17.36 23.53
CA ILE A 196 -7.58 17.37 22.34
C ILE A 196 -8.74 16.42 22.58
N GLN A 197 -9.95 16.94 22.67
CA GLN A 197 -11.17 16.12 22.70
C GLN A 197 -11.63 15.86 21.27
N ILE A 198 -11.69 14.59 20.88
CA ILE A 198 -12.10 14.15 19.57
C ILE A 198 -13.49 13.57 19.67
N THR A 199 -14.40 14.07 18.85
CA THR A 199 -15.80 13.66 18.87
C THR A 199 -16.30 13.40 17.45
N THR A 200 -17.03 12.30 17.29
CA THR A 200 -17.84 11.93 16.13
C THR A 200 -19.28 11.66 16.60
N ASP A 201 -20.16 11.23 15.71
CA ASP A 201 -21.57 10.96 16.05
C ASP A 201 -21.74 9.81 17.07
N HIS A 202 -20.78 8.87 17.14
CA HIS A 202 -20.88 7.67 17.99
C HIS A 202 -19.64 7.44 18.87
N PHE A 203 -18.70 8.38 18.92
CA PHE A 203 -17.44 8.20 19.64
C PHE A 203 -16.92 9.53 20.18
N SER A 204 -16.42 9.51 21.41
CA SER A 204 -15.69 10.64 22.01
C SER A 204 -14.48 10.13 22.81
N GLN A 205 -13.32 10.75 22.63
CA GLN A 205 -12.08 10.41 23.35
C GLN A 205 -11.22 11.65 23.56
N LYS A 206 -10.44 11.66 24.65
CA LYS A 206 -9.46 12.73 24.94
C LYS A 206 -8.04 12.25 24.70
N TRP A 207 -7.26 13.03 23.96
CA TRP A 207 -5.84 12.81 23.72
C TRP A 207 -5.01 13.87 24.41
N ASN A 208 -3.91 13.45 25.02
CA ASN A 208 -2.91 14.35 25.57
C ASN A 208 -1.78 14.48 24.55
N LEU A 209 -1.55 15.70 24.08
CA LEU A 209 -0.42 16.06 23.23
C LEU A 209 0.54 16.91 24.07
N GLN A 210 1.75 16.42 24.27
CA GLN A 210 2.80 17.14 24.98
C GLN A 210 4.11 17.04 24.21
N GLY A 211 5.02 17.99 24.42
CA GLY A 211 6.30 17.92 23.73
C GLY A 211 7.08 19.21 23.72
N TYR A 212 7.92 19.31 22.70
CA TYR A 212 8.82 20.39 22.44
C TYR A 212 8.70 20.84 20.99
N ALA A 213 8.71 22.15 20.74
CA ALA A 213 8.76 22.70 19.38
C ALA A 213 9.56 24.00 19.35
N ASN A 214 10.53 24.06 18.44
CA ASN A 214 11.37 25.24 18.22
C ASN A 214 11.50 25.51 16.71
N ALA A 215 10.78 26.54 16.25
CA ALA A 215 10.80 26.96 14.86
C ALA A 215 12.19 27.42 14.37
N ARG A 216 12.97 28.10 15.24
CA ARG A 216 14.29 28.65 14.88
C ARG A 216 15.32 27.55 14.69
N LYS A 217 15.33 26.57 15.58
CA LYS A 217 16.19 25.37 15.48
C LYS A 217 15.63 24.32 14.52
N LYS A 218 14.39 24.49 14.03
CA LYS A 218 13.64 23.52 13.22
C LYS A 218 13.55 22.15 13.90
N GLN A 219 13.38 22.17 15.22
CA GLN A 219 13.36 20.98 16.06
C GLN A 219 11.98 20.78 16.66
N MET A 220 11.58 19.52 16.79
CA MET A 220 10.28 19.16 17.33
C MET A 220 10.35 17.78 17.97
N ASP A 221 9.65 17.59 19.09
CA ASP A 221 9.46 16.28 19.72
C ASP A 221 8.05 16.24 20.30
N LEU A 222 7.12 15.63 19.59
CA LEU A 222 5.72 15.53 19.98
C LEU A 222 5.41 14.13 20.47
N LEU A 223 4.69 14.08 21.59
CA LEU A 223 4.15 12.86 22.16
C LEU A 223 2.64 12.95 22.26
N ILE A 224 1.96 12.02 21.62
CA ILE A 224 0.51 11.86 21.71
C ILE A 224 0.22 10.56 22.43
N GLN A 225 -0.58 10.63 23.48
CA GLN A 225 -1.01 9.49 24.28
C GLN A 225 -2.48 9.67 24.69
N SER A 226 -3.16 8.57 24.96
CA SER A 226 -4.53 8.63 25.46
C SER A 226 -4.58 9.27 26.85
N ALA A 227 -5.59 10.09 27.11
CA ALA A 227 -5.80 10.65 28.45
C ALA A 227 -6.40 9.64 29.43
N ASP A 228 -7.20 8.69 28.93
CA ASP A 228 -8.07 7.83 29.73
C ASP A 228 -7.59 6.37 29.75
N THR A 229 -6.28 6.13 29.55
CA THR A 229 -5.59 4.82 29.46
C THR A 229 -6.13 3.82 28.43
N THR A 230 -7.16 4.18 27.67
CA THR A 230 -7.70 3.42 26.55
C THR A 230 -6.85 3.62 25.29
N GLN A 231 -6.82 2.63 24.40
CA GLN A 231 -6.14 2.75 23.11
C GLN A 231 -6.72 3.95 22.32
N ILE A 232 -5.86 4.84 21.81
CA ILE A 232 -6.26 5.89 20.86
C ILE A 232 -6.84 5.22 19.63
N THR A 233 -8.02 5.64 19.16
CA THR A 233 -8.59 5.15 17.90
C THR A 233 -8.79 6.29 16.91
N LEU A 234 -8.74 5.99 15.61
CA LEU A 234 -8.98 6.95 14.54
C LEU A 234 -10.35 6.63 13.88
N PRO A 235 -11.48 7.07 14.47
CA PRO A 235 -12.81 6.66 14.04
C PRO A 235 -13.09 7.01 12.57
N TYR A 236 -12.56 8.15 12.10
CA TYR A 236 -12.71 8.59 10.73
C TYR A 236 -12.12 7.61 9.69
N LEU A 237 -11.02 6.93 10.01
CA LEU A 237 -10.43 5.92 9.10
C LEU A 237 -11.36 4.69 8.97
N GLN A 238 -11.98 4.31 10.08
CA GLN A 238 -12.92 3.19 10.12
C GLN A 238 -14.20 3.54 9.36
N GLU A 239 -14.79 4.70 9.62
CA GLU A 239 -16.02 5.12 8.94
C GLU A 239 -15.81 5.37 7.45
N LYS A 240 -14.66 5.93 7.04
CA LYS A 240 -14.41 6.30 5.64
C LYS A 240 -13.87 5.16 4.79
N TRP A 241 -12.96 4.36 5.33
CA TRP A 241 -12.25 3.33 4.57
C TRP A 241 -12.43 1.92 5.15
N GLY A 242 -13.19 1.75 6.23
CA GLY A 242 -13.34 0.47 6.90
C GLY A 242 -12.07 -0.01 7.59
N VAL A 243 -11.11 0.89 7.86
CA VAL A 243 -9.84 0.57 8.50
C VAL A 243 -9.95 0.85 9.99
N LYS A 244 -10.03 -0.21 10.81
CA LYS A 244 -9.93 -0.08 12.26
C LYS A 244 -8.47 0.15 12.61
N THR A 245 -8.19 1.22 13.34
CA THR A 245 -6.84 1.52 13.82
C THR A 245 -6.87 1.93 15.28
N GLY A 246 -5.89 1.48 16.06
CA GLY A 246 -5.62 2.08 17.36
C GLY A 246 -4.17 1.96 17.81
N PHE A 247 -3.75 2.74 18.79
CA PHE A 247 -2.42 2.72 19.39
C PHE A 247 -2.44 3.35 20.79
N ASP A 248 -1.45 3.07 21.64
CA ASP A 248 -1.42 3.65 23.00
C ASP A 248 -0.72 5.01 23.01
N LYS A 249 0.37 5.08 22.24
CA LYS A 249 1.30 6.20 22.22
C LYS A 249 1.94 6.30 20.86
N ILE A 250 2.08 7.53 20.36
CA ILE A 250 2.90 7.85 19.19
C ILE A 250 3.82 9.01 19.52
N ARG A 251 5.08 8.90 19.14
CA ARG A 251 6.09 9.95 19.26
C ARG A 251 6.58 10.33 17.88
N LEU A 252 6.66 11.63 17.61
CA LEU A 252 7.20 12.18 16.37
C LEU A 252 8.25 13.23 16.73
N LYS A 253 9.50 12.88 16.47
CA LYS A 253 10.68 13.73 16.70
C LYS A 253 11.29 14.13 15.36
N VAL A 254 11.64 15.40 15.25
CA VAL A 254 12.45 15.98 14.17
C VAL A 254 13.66 16.62 14.84
N ASP A 255 14.82 16.04 14.57
CA ASP A 255 16.09 16.45 15.20
C ASP A 255 16.76 17.59 14.44
N GLN A 256 16.68 17.56 13.10
CA GLN A 256 17.40 18.48 12.25
C GLN A 256 16.77 18.58 10.85
N ILE A 257 16.73 19.80 10.31
CA ILE A 257 16.32 20.10 8.93
C ILE A 257 17.34 21.05 8.29
N ASP A 258 18.21 20.51 7.45
CA ASP A 258 19.29 21.27 6.82
C ASP A 258 19.17 21.30 5.31
N MET A 259 19.61 22.42 4.75
CA MET A 259 19.77 22.60 3.31
C MET A 259 21.26 22.80 3.02
N ASN A 260 21.91 21.79 2.44
CA ASN A 260 23.34 21.80 2.13
C ASN A 260 23.56 21.47 0.66
N PHE A 261 24.35 22.27 -0.06
CA PHE A 261 24.72 22.02 -1.47
C PHE A 261 23.53 21.72 -2.43
N GLY A 262 22.35 22.28 -2.16
CA GLY A 262 21.15 22.04 -2.99
C GLY A 262 20.31 20.83 -2.57
N GLU A 263 20.70 20.11 -1.51
CA GLU A 263 19.98 18.99 -0.93
C GLU A 263 19.37 19.34 0.42
N LEU A 264 18.15 18.86 0.65
CA LEU A 264 17.44 19.00 1.92
C LEU A 264 17.52 17.67 2.67
N THR A 265 18.06 17.70 3.89
CA THR A 265 18.12 16.54 4.80
C THR A 265 17.17 16.75 5.97
N ILE A 266 16.36 15.73 6.28
CA ILE A 266 15.41 15.72 7.40
C ILE A 266 15.66 14.47 8.24
N ASN A 267 16.09 14.68 9.47
CA ASN A 267 16.41 13.60 10.42
C ASN A 267 15.41 13.61 11.57
N GLY A 268 15.05 12.43 12.06
CA GLY A 268 14.24 12.31 13.25
C GLY A 268 13.90 10.87 13.62
N LEU A 269 12.99 10.74 14.57
CA LEU A 269 12.51 9.47 15.10
C LEU A 269 10.99 9.47 15.11
N ALA A 270 10.38 8.42 14.59
CA ALA A 270 8.97 8.14 14.76
C ALA A 270 8.81 6.83 15.53
N SER A 271 8.01 6.81 16.59
CA SER A 271 7.71 5.56 17.29
C SER A 271 6.24 5.45 17.65
N ILE A 272 5.75 4.22 17.70
CA ILE A 272 4.37 3.89 18.02
C ILE A 272 4.30 2.61 18.84
N ASN A 273 3.44 2.61 19.86
CA ASN A 273 3.24 1.49 20.77
C ASN A 273 1.84 0.90 20.63
N ASN A 274 1.75 -0.44 20.69
CA ASN A 274 0.52 -1.22 20.61
C ASN A 274 -0.40 -0.82 19.45
N LEU A 275 0.20 -0.60 18.28
CA LEU A 275 -0.53 -0.31 17.06
C LEU A 275 -1.36 -1.52 16.65
N THR A 276 -2.67 -1.34 16.56
CA THR A 276 -3.63 -2.32 16.04
C THR A 276 -4.17 -1.82 14.72
N ILE A 277 -4.17 -2.67 13.69
CA ILE A 277 -4.73 -2.39 12.36
C ILE A 277 -5.61 -3.56 11.93
N ASN A 278 -6.83 -3.30 11.49
CA ASN A 278 -7.68 -4.30 10.84
C ASN A 278 -8.34 -3.71 9.60
N HIS A 279 -8.21 -4.45 8.49
CA HIS A 279 -8.94 -4.18 7.26
C HIS A 279 -8.98 -5.47 6.42
N PRO A 280 -10.12 -5.84 5.79
CA PRO A 280 -10.27 -7.12 5.08
C PRO A 280 -9.26 -7.38 3.94
N LYS A 281 -8.65 -6.33 3.37
CA LYS A 281 -7.56 -6.48 2.38
C LYS A 281 -6.17 -6.67 2.99
N ILE A 282 -6.00 -6.33 4.28
CA ILE A 282 -4.73 -6.44 5.00
C ILE A 282 -4.65 -7.80 5.70
N ALA A 283 -5.61 -8.11 6.57
CA ALA A 283 -5.70 -9.34 7.35
C ALA A 283 -7.15 -9.62 7.75
N SER A 284 -7.47 -10.89 8.06
CA SER A 284 -8.77 -11.29 8.60
C SER A 284 -8.89 -11.11 10.12
N LYS A 285 -7.75 -10.98 10.82
CA LYS A 285 -7.67 -10.72 12.26
C LYS A 285 -7.03 -9.36 12.52
N ASP A 286 -7.22 -8.84 13.74
CA ASP A 286 -6.55 -7.64 14.20
C ASP A 286 -5.03 -7.85 14.17
N VAL A 287 -4.33 -7.00 13.41
CA VAL A 287 -2.87 -7.01 13.34
C VAL A 287 -2.33 -6.13 14.45
N VAL A 288 -1.58 -6.71 15.38
CA VAL A 288 -1.04 -5.98 16.53
C VAL A 288 0.49 -5.91 16.46
N VAL A 289 0.99 -4.68 16.55
CA VAL A 289 2.40 -4.33 16.60
C VAL A 289 2.67 -3.71 17.97
N LYS A 290 3.39 -4.42 18.84
CA LYS A 290 3.65 -3.96 20.22
C LYS A 290 4.53 -2.72 20.25
N GLU A 291 5.61 -2.75 19.48
CA GLU A 291 6.53 -1.63 19.37
C GLU A 291 7.03 -1.51 17.94
N ALA A 292 6.92 -0.32 17.37
CA ALA A 292 7.58 0.04 16.13
C ALA A 292 8.26 1.40 16.30
N GLU A 293 9.49 1.48 15.81
CA GLU A 293 10.32 2.68 15.86
C GLU A 293 11.04 2.82 14.53
N PHE A 294 11.23 4.05 14.09
CA PHE A 294 11.84 4.36 12.83
C PHE A 294 12.70 5.61 12.98
N ASP A 295 14.00 5.39 13.08
CA ASP A 295 15.03 6.41 12.93
C ASP A 295 15.16 6.69 11.44
N TYR A 296 14.68 7.85 11.01
CA TYR A 296 14.61 8.20 9.59
C TYR A 296 15.58 9.32 9.26
N GLN A 297 16.22 9.18 8.11
CA GLN A 297 16.96 10.24 7.44
C GLN A 297 16.49 10.34 6.00
N PHE A 298 15.66 11.35 5.71
CA PHE A 298 15.24 11.65 4.36
C PHE A 298 16.22 12.62 3.71
N VAL A 299 16.59 12.36 2.45
CA VAL A 299 17.43 13.24 1.64
C VAL A 299 16.68 13.55 0.35
N LEU A 300 16.45 14.83 0.08
CA LEU A 300 15.76 15.31 -1.10
C LEU A 300 16.73 16.16 -1.90
N GLY A 301 16.92 15.81 -3.17
CA GLY A 301 17.71 16.59 -4.12
C GLY A 301 16.82 17.31 -5.14
N SER A 302 17.43 17.83 -6.20
CA SER A 302 16.67 18.40 -7.31
C SER A 302 15.81 17.34 -8.00
N ASN A 303 16.34 16.15 -8.28
CA ASN A 303 15.65 15.12 -9.07
C ASN A 303 15.40 13.82 -8.31
N PHE A 304 15.62 13.78 -6.98
CA PHE A 304 15.42 12.56 -6.22
C PHE A 304 14.85 12.81 -4.83
N ILE A 305 14.20 11.77 -4.30
CA ILE A 305 13.81 11.64 -2.89
C ILE A 305 14.35 10.30 -2.44
N SER A 306 15.10 10.27 -1.34
CA SER A 306 15.61 9.03 -0.77
C SER A 306 15.43 8.97 0.74
N LEU A 307 15.34 7.74 1.22
CA LEU A 307 15.57 7.36 2.59
C LEU A 307 17.01 6.83 2.67
N SER A 308 17.86 7.51 3.45
CA SER A 308 19.28 7.21 3.61
C SER A 308 19.53 5.81 4.18
N GLN A 309 20.68 5.23 3.86
CA GLN A 309 21.14 3.94 4.39
C GLN A 309 21.39 3.96 5.91
N ASN A 310 21.48 5.15 6.51
CA ASN A 310 21.60 5.31 7.95
C ASN A 310 20.27 5.12 8.69
N SER A 311 19.15 5.07 7.96
CA SER A 311 17.83 4.90 8.57
C SER A 311 17.68 3.50 9.16
N LEU A 312 17.07 3.40 10.33
CA LEU A 312 16.86 2.14 11.05
C LEU A 312 15.39 2.00 11.42
N ALA A 313 14.74 0.96 10.91
CA ALA A 313 13.41 0.55 11.30
C ALA A 313 13.50 -0.62 12.29
N ARG A 314 12.88 -0.45 13.45
CA ARG A 314 12.77 -1.47 14.49
C ARG A 314 11.31 -1.88 14.67
N LEU A 315 11.05 -3.18 14.62
CA LEU A 315 9.76 -3.79 14.88
C LEU A 315 9.94 -4.84 15.98
N ASN A 316 9.52 -4.52 17.20
CA ASN A 316 9.86 -5.29 18.39
C ASN A 316 11.40 -5.50 18.47
N LYS A 317 11.91 -6.74 18.34
CA LYS A 317 13.36 -7.03 18.30
C LYS A 317 13.95 -7.04 16.87
N ILE A 318 13.13 -7.00 15.83
CA ILE A 318 13.58 -7.01 14.43
C ILE A 318 14.15 -5.64 14.09
N LYS A 319 15.39 -5.59 13.61
CA LYS A 319 16.07 -4.36 13.17
C LYS A 319 16.41 -4.45 11.69
N VAL A 320 15.90 -3.53 10.90
CA VAL A 320 16.09 -3.47 9.45
C VAL A 320 16.60 -2.09 9.07
N LYS A 321 17.61 -2.03 8.21
CA LYS A 321 18.09 -0.79 7.59
C LYS A 321 17.48 -0.66 6.19
N PRO A 322 16.37 0.09 6.04
CA PRO A 322 15.77 0.33 4.74
C PRO A 322 16.48 1.46 3.99
N TYR A 323 16.74 1.23 2.72
CA TYR A 323 17.11 2.26 1.74
C TYR A 323 16.03 2.31 0.66
N LEU A 324 15.49 3.50 0.42
CA LEU A 324 14.53 3.75 -0.64
C LEU A 324 15.02 4.94 -1.47
N GLU A 325 14.98 4.85 -2.79
CA GLU A 325 15.30 5.99 -3.65
C GLU A 325 14.31 6.03 -4.81
N TYR A 326 13.74 7.21 -5.01
CA TYR A 326 13.01 7.59 -6.20
C TYR A 326 13.80 8.68 -6.91
N ASN A 327 14.25 8.42 -8.13
CA ASN A 327 15.12 9.32 -8.88
C ASN A 327 14.59 9.51 -10.30
N THR A 328 14.58 10.76 -10.78
CA THR A 328 14.09 11.17 -12.09
C THR A 328 15.11 12.02 -12.86
N ALA A 329 16.40 11.91 -12.54
CA ALA A 329 17.46 12.73 -13.15
C ALA A 329 17.62 12.45 -14.65
N GLU A 330 17.62 11.19 -15.06
CA GLU A 330 17.63 10.78 -16.48
C GLU A 330 16.38 9.97 -16.79
N ASP A 331 16.29 8.77 -16.23
CA ASP A 331 15.15 7.87 -16.26
C ASP A 331 14.44 7.84 -14.90
N THR A 332 13.20 7.36 -14.86
CA THR A 332 12.51 7.09 -13.57
C THR A 332 13.03 5.79 -12.95
N LEU A 333 13.82 5.93 -11.91
CA LEU A 333 14.51 4.86 -11.20
C LEU A 333 13.94 4.68 -9.79
N TYR A 334 13.60 3.43 -9.46
CA TYR A 334 13.21 3.03 -8.11
C TYR A 334 14.28 2.08 -7.55
N LYS A 335 14.80 2.39 -6.37
CA LYS A 335 15.70 1.49 -5.62
C LYS A 335 15.07 1.17 -4.26
N LEU A 336 15.16 -0.09 -3.87
CA LEU A 336 14.82 -0.60 -2.55
C LEU A 336 15.97 -1.50 -2.11
N LYS A 337 16.61 -1.18 -0.99
CA LYS A 337 17.47 -2.12 -0.28
C LYS A 337 16.92 -2.34 1.12
N LEU A 338 16.95 -3.57 1.59
CA LEU A 338 16.58 -3.91 2.96
C LEU A 338 17.67 -4.80 3.53
N ASP A 339 18.31 -4.33 4.60
CA ASP A 339 19.32 -5.09 5.32
C ASP A 339 18.80 -5.39 6.73
N LEU A 340 18.40 -6.63 6.97
CA LEU A 340 18.02 -7.15 8.29
C LEU A 340 19.29 -7.46 9.07
N GLU A 341 19.46 -6.84 10.24
CA GLU A 341 20.57 -7.16 11.13
C GLU A 341 20.45 -8.60 11.65
N LYS A 342 21.61 -9.21 11.91
CA LYS A 342 21.70 -10.58 12.41
C LYS A 342 20.82 -10.77 13.65
N ILE A 343 19.88 -11.70 13.59
CA ILE A 343 18.88 -11.95 14.64
C ILE A 343 18.72 -13.44 14.91
N LYS A 344 18.48 -13.80 16.18
CA LYS A 344 18.12 -15.18 16.55
C LYS A 344 16.78 -15.55 15.93
N ALA A 345 16.65 -16.77 15.42
CA ALA A 345 15.44 -17.24 14.76
C ALA A 345 14.19 -17.10 15.65
N GLN A 346 14.31 -17.46 16.93
CA GLN A 346 13.22 -17.33 17.89
C GLN A 346 12.81 -15.87 18.16
N ASP A 347 13.78 -14.96 18.20
CA ASP A 347 13.52 -13.53 18.41
C ASP A 347 12.81 -12.92 17.20
N PHE A 348 13.15 -13.36 15.99
CA PHE A 348 12.43 -12.98 14.78
C PHE A 348 10.97 -13.43 14.83
N ILE A 349 10.71 -14.72 15.08
CA ILE A 349 9.35 -15.29 15.12
C ILE A 349 8.49 -14.58 16.17
N THR A 350 9.01 -14.40 17.38
CA THR A 350 8.28 -13.75 18.48
C THR A 350 8.08 -12.24 18.29
N SER A 351 8.82 -11.64 17.35
CA SER A 351 8.68 -10.24 16.96
C SER A 351 7.75 -10.02 15.77
N LEU A 352 7.25 -11.08 15.13
CA LEU A 352 6.27 -10.94 14.06
C LEU A 352 4.93 -10.41 14.61
N PRO A 353 4.29 -9.44 13.95
CA PRO A 353 2.96 -8.94 14.35
C PRO A 353 1.92 -10.06 14.40
N THR A 354 1.22 -10.18 15.54
CA THR A 354 0.13 -11.14 15.70
C THR A 354 -1.02 -10.80 14.75
N GLY A 355 -1.76 -11.80 14.28
CA GLY A 355 -2.83 -11.62 13.28
C GLY A 355 -2.35 -11.45 11.83
N LEU A 356 -1.11 -11.01 11.60
CA LEU A 356 -0.52 -10.95 10.25
C LEU A 356 0.20 -12.27 9.89
N PHE A 357 0.78 -12.94 10.88
CA PHE A 357 1.55 -14.19 10.72
C PHE A 357 0.98 -15.32 11.59
N SER A 358 -0.34 -15.50 11.62
CA SER A 358 -1.00 -16.48 12.48
C SER A 358 -0.51 -17.92 12.29
N HIS A 359 -0.06 -18.30 11.09
CA HIS A 359 0.42 -19.66 10.83
C HIS A 359 1.80 -19.95 11.46
N PHE A 360 2.51 -18.89 11.88
CA PHE A 360 3.79 -18.96 12.59
C PHE A 360 3.61 -18.97 14.11
N GLU A 361 2.41 -18.71 14.63
CA GLU A 361 2.15 -18.74 16.07
C GLU A 361 2.45 -20.13 16.63
N GLY A 362 3.24 -20.16 17.71
CA GLY A 362 3.71 -21.40 18.35
C GLY A 362 4.94 -22.04 17.71
N MET A 363 5.48 -21.49 16.61
CA MET A 363 6.71 -21.98 16.00
C MET A 363 7.91 -21.75 16.92
N GLN A 364 8.77 -22.76 17.04
CA GLN A 364 10.03 -22.69 17.76
C GLN A 364 11.18 -22.97 16.80
N ALA A 365 12.21 -22.13 16.84
CA ALA A 365 13.38 -22.26 15.98
C ALA A 365 14.68 -21.93 16.71
N HIS A 366 15.75 -22.60 16.31
CA HIS A 366 17.12 -22.37 16.75
C HIS A 366 17.96 -21.73 15.65
N GLY A 367 19.11 -21.19 16.02
CA GLY A 367 20.06 -20.55 15.13
C GLY A 367 19.81 -19.06 14.98
N ASP A 368 20.55 -18.47 14.04
CA ASP A 368 20.45 -17.05 13.72
C ASP A 368 20.56 -16.85 12.20
N PHE A 369 20.14 -15.68 11.75
CA PHE A 369 20.25 -15.29 10.35
C PHE A 369 20.27 -13.77 10.18
N ASP A 370 20.79 -13.34 9.04
CA ASP A 370 20.62 -12.01 8.49
C ASP A 370 20.05 -12.11 7.07
N TYR A 371 19.47 -11.01 6.58
CA TYR A 371 18.82 -10.99 5.28
C TYR A 371 19.13 -9.70 4.54
N HIS A 372 19.47 -9.83 3.27
CA HIS A 372 19.75 -8.73 2.35
C HIS A 372 18.84 -8.82 1.14
N LEU A 373 18.18 -7.71 0.82
CA LEU A 373 17.41 -7.53 -0.40
C LEU A 373 17.95 -6.30 -1.15
N ASN A 374 18.22 -6.46 -2.43
CA ASN A 374 18.53 -5.39 -3.36
C ASN A 374 17.59 -5.45 -4.56
N PHE A 375 16.73 -4.46 -4.70
CA PHE A 375 15.78 -4.33 -5.79
C PHE A 375 15.95 -2.98 -6.48
N GLN A 376 16.13 -3.02 -7.81
CA GLN A 376 16.23 -1.81 -8.62
C GLN A 376 15.46 -2.01 -9.92
N VAL A 377 14.62 -1.03 -10.25
CA VAL A 377 13.88 -1.03 -11.52
C VAL A 377 13.90 0.37 -12.15
N ASN A 378 14.32 0.40 -13.41
CA ASN A 378 14.18 1.57 -14.27
C ASN A 378 12.91 1.42 -15.10
N SER A 379 12.02 2.40 -15.04
CA SER A 379 10.71 2.35 -15.72
C SER A 379 10.83 2.27 -17.24
N ASN A 380 11.87 2.89 -17.79
CA ASN A 380 12.14 2.95 -19.23
C ASN A 380 12.95 1.73 -19.70
N LYS A 381 13.76 1.15 -18.80
CA LYS A 381 14.58 -0.05 -19.05
C LYS A 381 14.18 -1.19 -18.11
N PRO A 382 12.92 -1.66 -18.12
CA PRO A 382 12.43 -2.62 -17.14
C PRO A 382 13.04 -4.02 -17.30
N HIS A 383 13.77 -4.28 -18.39
CA HIS A 383 14.55 -5.51 -18.59
C HIS A 383 15.86 -5.54 -17.79
N GLN A 384 16.35 -4.39 -17.32
CA GLN A 384 17.54 -4.25 -16.48
C GLN A 384 17.21 -4.34 -14.98
N LEU A 385 16.14 -5.05 -14.62
CA LEU A 385 15.70 -5.17 -13.23
C LEU A 385 16.74 -5.94 -12.41
N ILE A 386 17.21 -5.34 -11.32
CA ILE A 386 18.06 -6.00 -10.32
C ILE A 386 17.14 -6.51 -9.21
N PHE A 387 17.28 -7.79 -8.87
CA PHE A 387 16.58 -8.43 -7.76
C PHE A 387 17.53 -9.47 -7.18
N ASP A 388 18.26 -9.07 -6.15
CA ASP A 388 19.16 -9.93 -5.39
C ASP A 388 18.57 -10.11 -4.00
N SER A 389 18.38 -11.36 -3.59
CA SER A 389 17.85 -11.70 -2.28
C SER A 389 18.73 -12.78 -1.67
N LYS A 390 19.30 -12.50 -0.51
CA LYS A 390 20.25 -13.38 0.17
C LYS A 390 19.89 -13.49 1.65
N LEU A 391 19.75 -14.72 2.12
CA LEU A 391 19.67 -15.04 3.54
C LEU A 391 20.96 -15.73 3.94
N ASN A 392 21.68 -15.17 4.91
CA ASN A 392 22.80 -15.88 5.52
C ASN A 392 22.28 -16.50 6.81
N LYS A 393 22.34 -17.82 6.91
CA LYS A 393 21.82 -18.58 8.05
C LYS A 393 22.96 -19.31 8.76
N ASN A 394 22.92 -19.34 10.08
CA ASN A 394 23.83 -20.09 10.93
C ASN A 394 23.02 -21.01 11.84
N ASN A 395 23.18 -22.32 11.64
CA ASN A 395 22.47 -23.36 12.39
C ASN A 395 20.94 -23.14 12.50
N LEU A 396 20.32 -22.56 11.46
CA LEU A 396 18.89 -22.27 11.45
C LEU A 396 18.08 -23.55 11.31
N GLN A 397 17.35 -23.92 12.35
CA GLN A 397 16.54 -25.14 12.40
C GLN A 397 15.19 -24.87 13.05
N ILE A 398 14.12 -25.47 12.52
CA ILE A 398 12.80 -25.43 13.14
C ILE A 398 12.71 -26.62 14.10
N LEU A 399 12.47 -26.34 15.38
CA LEU A 399 12.32 -27.35 16.43
C LEU A 399 10.86 -27.80 16.56
N LYS A 400 9.93 -26.86 16.36
CA LYS A 400 8.50 -27.10 16.44
C LYS A 400 7.79 -26.20 15.43
N TYR A 401 6.95 -26.77 14.59
CA TYR A 401 6.10 -25.97 13.70
C TYR A 401 4.95 -25.34 14.49
N GLY A 402 4.53 -24.15 14.03
CA GLY A 402 3.29 -23.52 14.47
C GLY A 402 2.07 -24.21 13.87
N GLN A 403 1.01 -23.45 13.60
CA GLN A 403 -0.19 -23.99 12.93
C GLN A 403 0.11 -24.58 11.54
N ALA A 404 1.11 -24.04 10.83
CA ALA A 404 1.59 -24.62 9.57
C ALA A 404 2.69 -25.68 9.79
N ASN A 405 2.29 -26.92 10.09
CA ASN A 405 3.20 -28.06 10.14
C ASN A 405 3.67 -28.51 8.75
N LEU A 406 4.78 -27.95 8.27
CA LEU A 406 5.31 -28.22 6.92
C LEU A 406 5.71 -29.69 6.71
N GLU A 407 6.14 -30.39 7.76
CA GLU A 407 6.53 -31.81 7.70
C GLU A 407 5.39 -32.74 7.36
N LYS A 408 4.12 -32.31 7.54
CA LYS A 408 2.96 -33.12 7.16
C LYS A 408 2.97 -33.52 5.68
N LEU A 409 3.64 -32.75 4.81
CA LEU A 409 3.81 -33.11 3.40
C LEU A 409 4.56 -34.43 3.20
N ASN A 410 5.38 -34.86 4.16
CA ASN A 410 6.17 -36.09 4.07
C ASN A 410 5.41 -37.33 4.57
N SER A 411 4.19 -37.16 5.11
CA SER A 411 3.36 -38.24 5.63
C SER A 411 1.98 -38.24 4.96
N GLU A 412 1.12 -39.20 5.34
CA GLU A 412 -0.28 -39.18 4.92
C GLU A 412 -1.07 -38.14 5.72
N PHE A 413 -1.97 -37.40 5.07
CA PHE A 413 -2.76 -36.38 5.75
C PHE A 413 -4.12 -36.14 5.07
N GLU A 414 -5.10 -35.67 5.84
CA GLU A 414 -6.36 -35.15 5.29
C GLU A 414 -6.13 -33.75 4.72
N TYR A 415 -6.42 -33.59 3.43
CA TYR A 415 -6.52 -32.32 2.74
C TYR A 415 -7.97 -31.86 2.66
N ARG A 416 -8.23 -30.59 2.99
CA ARG A 416 -9.55 -29.98 2.87
C ARG A 416 -9.44 -28.57 2.31
N ALA A 417 -9.96 -28.37 1.10
CA ALA A 417 -10.02 -27.03 0.51
C ALA A 417 -11.05 -26.17 1.26
N ILE A 418 -10.75 -24.88 1.47
CA ILE A 418 -11.69 -23.91 2.05
C ILE A 418 -12.04 -22.89 0.97
N GLU A 419 -13.33 -22.75 0.67
CA GLU A 419 -13.83 -21.81 -0.33
C GLU A 419 -14.81 -20.84 0.29
N ASN A 420 -14.49 -19.54 0.27
CA ASN A 420 -15.33 -18.49 0.88
C ASN A 420 -15.72 -18.81 2.35
N GLY A 421 -14.80 -19.38 3.11
CA GLY A 421 -15.03 -19.81 4.49
C GLY A 421 -15.72 -21.17 4.64
N VAL A 422 -16.17 -21.80 3.54
CA VAL A 422 -16.86 -23.10 3.58
C VAL A 422 -15.87 -24.24 3.32
N PRO A 423 -15.70 -25.18 4.27
CA PRO A 423 -14.90 -26.38 4.06
C PRO A 423 -15.52 -27.26 2.98
N GLN A 424 -14.70 -27.67 2.01
CA GLN A 424 -15.09 -28.64 0.98
C GLN A 424 -14.92 -30.08 1.49
N ARG A 425 -15.20 -31.04 0.60
CA ARG A 425 -14.97 -32.47 0.81
C ARG A 425 -13.53 -32.73 1.31
N PRO A 426 -13.34 -33.59 2.33
CA PRO A 426 -12.02 -34.07 2.69
C PRO A 426 -11.45 -35.03 1.64
N ILE A 427 -10.15 -34.93 1.41
CA ILE A 427 -9.40 -35.78 0.48
C ILE A 427 -8.21 -36.32 1.26
N TRP A 428 -8.12 -37.64 1.36
CA TRP A 428 -6.97 -38.27 2.01
C TRP A 428 -5.77 -38.30 1.05
N ILE A 429 -4.62 -37.76 1.46
CA ILE A 429 -3.40 -37.72 0.66
C ILE A 429 -2.47 -38.80 1.17
N GLY A 430 -2.57 -39.99 0.59
CA GLY A 430 -1.85 -41.18 1.04
C GLY A 430 -2.24 -42.41 0.23
N ASN A 431 -1.45 -43.47 0.32
CA ASN A 431 -1.64 -44.69 -0.47
C ASN A 431 -2.92 -45.44 -0.11
N THR A 432 -3.48 -45.18 1.06
CA THR A 432 -4.77 -45.71 1.52
C THR A 432 -5.97 -45.13 0.77
N ASN A 433 -5.82 -44.00 0.08
CA ASN A 433 -6.86 -43.45 -0.78
C ASN A 433 -6.79 -44.05 -2.20
N PRO A 434 -7.83 -44.73 -2.71
CA PRO A 434 -7.81 -45.30 -4.06
C PRO A 434 -7.71 -44.23 -5.17
N HIS A 435 -8.07 -42.98 -4.88
CA HIS A 435 -7.93 -41.85 -5.81
C HIS A 435 -6.59 -41.12 -5.68
N TYR A 436 -5.70 -41.56 -4.79
CA TYR A 436 -4.34 -41.04 -4.72
C TYR A 436 -3.45 -41.69 -5.78
N THR A 437 -2.66 -40.88 -6.49
CA THR A 437 -1.75 -41.34 -7.54
C THR A 437 -0.30 -41.10 -7.11
N PRO A 438 0.48 -42.16 -6.83
CA PRO A 438 1.91 -42.04 -6.57
C PRO A 438 2.65 -41.41 -7.76
N PHE A 439 3.77 -40.75 -7.51
CA PHE A 439 4.51 -39.94 -8.48
C PHE A 439 4.87 -40.67 -9.76
N ASP A 440 5.24 -41.95 -9.63
CA ASP A 440 5.64 -42.81 -10.75
C ASP A 440 4.43 -43.29 -11.56
N SER A 441 3.25 -43.27 -10.97
CA SER A 441 1.98 -43.56 -11.66
C SER A 441 1.38 -42.33 -12.35
N ILE A 442 1.94 -41.13 -12.15
CA ILE A 442 1.55 -39.93 -12.88
C ILE A 442 2.25 -39.95 -14.25
N PRO A 443 1.51 -39.82 -15.37
CA PRO A 443 2.09 -39.83 -16.71
C PRO A 443 3.22 -38.81 -16.87
N SER A 444 4.34 -39.24 -17.46
CA SER A 444 5.47 -38.35 -17.76
C SER A 444 5.06 -37.19 -18.66
N TYR A 445 4.17 -37.43 -19.64
CA TYR A 445 3.60 -36.37 -20.48
C TYR A 445 2.87 -35.30 -19.66
N LEU A 446 2.06 -35.70 -18.67
CA LEU A 446 1.35 -34.76 -17.82
C LEU A 446 2.30 -33.99 -16.90
N LYS A 447 3.26 -34.68 -16.27
CA LYS A 447 4.32 -34.05 -15.46
C LYS A 447 5.02 -32.96 -16.28
N ASN A 448 5.48 -33.31 -17.48
CA ASN A 448 6.19 -32.39 -18.37
C ASN A 448 5.31 -31.24 -18.88
N ALA A 449 4.04 -31.49 -19.18
CA ALA A 449 3.12 -30.46 -19.67
C ALA A 449 2.79 -29.42 -18.60
N VAL A 450 2.45 -29.86 -17.37
CA VAL A 450 2.16 -28.96 -16.25
C VAL A 450 3.40 -28.17 -15.85
N LEU A 451 4.56 -28.82 -15.74
CA LEU A 451 5.82 -28.12 -15.48
C LEU A 451 6.12 -27.09 -16.57
N THR A 452 5.91 -27.42 -17.84
CA THR A 452 6.16 -26.48 -18.94
C THR A 452 5.23 -25.26 -18.91
N SER A 453 3.97 -25.44 -18.48
CA SER A 453 2.97 -24.37 -18.43
C SER A 453 3.09 -23.50 -17.17
N GLU A 454 3.18 -24.13 -15.99
CA GLU A 454 3.10 -23.46 -14.69
C GLU A 454 4.48 -23.09 -14.13
N ASP A 455 5.45 -24.00 -14.21
CA ASP A 455 6.75 -23.84 -13.54
C ASP A 455 7.90 -24.60 -14.25
N PRO A 456 8.43 -24.04 -15.35
CA PRO A 456 9.45 -24.70 -16.17
C PRO A 456 10.75 -25.07 -15.46
N SER A 457 11.05 -24.39 -14.35
CA SER A 457 12.31 -24.53 -13.61
C SER A 457 12.10 -25.14 -12.23
N PHE A 458 10.95 -25.79 -12.01
CA PHE A 458 10.53 -26.30 -10.70
C PHE A 458 11.63 -27.03 -9.94
N PHE A 459 12.31 -27.98 -10.59
CA PHE A 459 13.38 -28.78 -9.97
C PHE A 459 14.68 -28.01 -9.71
N ARG A 460 14.85 -26.81 -10.28
CA ARG A 460 16.10 -26.02 -10.19
C ARG A 460 16.00 -24.84 -9.23
N HIS A 461 14.82 -24.25 -9.06
CA HIS A 461 14.66 -23.09 -8.18
C HIS A 461 14.35 -23.50 -6.73
N ARG A 462 14.53 -22.59 -5.77
CA ARG A 462 14.23 -22.79 -4.34
C ARG A 462 13.00 -21.99 -3.91
N GLY A 463 11.83 -22.41 -4.40
CA GLY A 463 10.55 -21.75 -4.15
C GLY A 463 10.16 -20.59 -5.07
N PHE A 464 11.11 -19.80 -5.56
CA PHE A 464 10.83 -18.62 -6.41
C PHE A 464 11.64 -18.62 -7.69
N ILE A 465 11.05 -18.11 -8.78
CA ILE A 465 11.74 -17.88 -10.06
C ILE A 465 11.97 -16.38 -10.21
N THR A 466 13.18 -15.92 -9.87
CA THR A 466 13.57 -14.51 -9.99
C THR A 466 13.26 -13.94 -11.37
N GLU A 467 13.58 -14.68 -12.43
CA GLU A 467 13.37 -14.22 -13.81
C GLU A 467 11.88 -14.10 -14.17
N ALA A 468 11.02 -15.01 -13.70
CA ALA A 468 9.57 -14.90 -13.90
C ALA A 468 8.98 -13.72 -13.12
N PHE A 469 9.49 -13.45 -11.92
CA PHE A 469 9.12 -12.28 -11.12
C PHE A 469 9.54 -10.98 -11.82
N LYS A 470 10.78 -10.90 -12.32
CA LYS A 470 11.28 -9.79 -13.15
C LYS A 470 10.35 -9.55 -14.34
N GLN A 471 10.14 -10.57 -15.17
CA GLN A 471 9.28 -10.47 -16.36
C GLN A 471 7.84 -10.06 -16.03
N SER A 472 7.29 -10.57 -14.91
CA SER A 472 5.95 -10.20 -14.44
C SER A 472 5.89 -8.72 -14.05
N ILE A 473 6.86 -8.22 -13.30
CA ILE A 473 6.97 -6.79 -12.94
C ILE A 473 7.13 -5.95 -14.20
N THR A 474 8.09 -6.29 -15.07
CA THR A 474 8.34 -5.59 -16.34
C THR A 474 7.07 -5.51 -17.19
N LYS A 475 6.32 -6.61 -17.32
CA LYS A 475 5.07 -6.64 -18.09
C LYS A 475 3.98 -5.81 -17.42
N ASN A 476 3.85 -5.86 -16.10
CA ASN A 476 2.84 -5.11 -15.35
C ASN A 476 3.10 -3.60 -15.42
N ILE A 477 4.36 -3.18 -15.30
CA ILE A 477 4.79 -1.77 -15.49
C ILE A 477 4.47 -1.33 -16.93
N ARG A 478 4.91 -2.10 -17.94
CA ARG A 478 4.68 -1.75 -19.35
C ARG A 478 3.20 -1.68 -19.73
N THR A 479 2.37 -2.55 -19.15
CA THR A 479 0.92 -2.59 -19.45
C THR A 479 0.06 -1.76 -18.49
N LYS A 480 0.66 -1.15 -17.47
CA LYS A 480 0.00 -0.42 -16.39
C LYS A 480 -1.16 -1.19 -15.74
N ARG A 481 -1.11 -2.52 -15.76
CA ARG A 481 -2.12 -3.43 -15.19
C ARG A 481 -1.48 -4.73 -14.72
N PHE A 482 -2.14 -5.44 -13.81
CA PHE A 482 -1.74 -6.79 -13.40
C PHE A 482 -2.04 -7.80 -14.52
N ALA A 483 -1.12 -7.92 -15.48
CA ALA A 483 -1.28 -8.73 -16.68
C ALA A 483 -0.74 -10.16 -16.54
N ARG A 484 0.28 -10.38 -15.70
CA ARG A 484 0.90 -11.68 -15.46
C ARG A 484 1.17 -11.89 -13.96
N GLY A 485 1.08 -13.15 -13.52
CA GLY A 485 1.50 -13.59 -12.19
C GLY A 485 2.84 -14.33 -12.24
N ALA A 486 3.49 -14.46 -11.08
CA ALA A 486 4.80 -15.09 -10.92
C ALA A 486 4.81 -16.21 -9.85
N SER A 487 3.65 -16.79 -9.52
CA SER A 487 3.55 -17.86 -8.53
C SER A 487 4.07 -19.18 -9.10
N THR A 488 5.01 -19.81 -8.40
CA THR A 488 5.57 -21.14 -8.69
C THR A 488 4.66 -22.26 -8.20
N ILE A 489 4.94 -23.51 -8.59
CA ILE A 489 4.21 -24.68 -8.05
C ILE A 489 4.38 -24.76 -6.53
N SER A 490 5.55 -24.45 -5.98
CA SER A 490 5.80 -24.45 -4.53
C SER A 490 4.93 -23.42 -3.80
N MET A 491 4.77 -22.22 -4.38
CA MET A 491 3.85 -21.21 -3.86
C MET A 491 2.40 -21.65 -3.92
N GLN A 492 2.00 -22.29 -5.02
CA GLN A 492 0.65 -22.84 -5.15
C GLN A 492 0.39 -23.98 -4.15
N LEU A 493 1.36 -24.86 -3.93
CA LEU A 493 1.30 -25.96 -2.97
C LEU A 493 1.12 -25.42 -1.55
N VAL A 494 2.00 -24.52 -1.11
CA VAL A 494 1.92 -23.94 0.24
C VAL A 494 0.60 -23.20 0.46
N LYS A 495 0.19 -22.40 -0.52
CA LYS A 495 -1.10 -21.70 -0.50
C LYS A 495 -2.27 -22.67 -0.34
N ASN A 496 -2.24 -23.80 -1.04
CA ASN A 496 -3.36 -24.75 -1.02
C ASN A 496 -3.37 -25.60 0.25
N VAL A 497 -2.22 -26.02 0.77
CA VAL A 497 -2.11 -26.99 1.88
C VAL A 497 -2.14 -26.34 3.27
N PHE A 498 -1.60 -25.13 3.41
CA PHE A 498 -1.36 -24.50 4.71
C PHE A 498 -2.13 -23.21 4.93
N LEU A 499 -2.57 -22.54 3.86
CA LEU A 499 -3.19 -21.22 3.96
C LEU A 499 -4.65 -21.25 3.51
N THR A 500 -5.42 -20.27 3.97
CA THR A 500 -6.79 -20.06 3.51
C THR A 500 -6.81 -19.46 2.10
N ARG A 501 -7.94 -19.52 1.38
CA ARG A 501 -8.09 -18.89 0.05
C ARG A 501 -8.37 -17.38 0.10
N GLU A 502 -8.27 -16.75 1.27
CA GLU A 502 -8.52 -15.32 1.47
C GLU A 502 -7.54 -14.45 0.66
N LYS A 503 -7.99 -13.35 0.06
CA LYS A 503 -7.11 -12.50 -0.76
C LYS A 503 -6.58 -11.31 0.03
N THR A 504 -5.91 -11.60 1.15
CA THR A 504 -5.28 -10.59 2.02
C THR A 504 -3.79 -10.42 1.73
N LEU A 505 -3.23 -9.27 2.11
CA LEU A 505 -1.79 -9.02 2.09
C LEU A 505 -1.04 -9.94 3.08
N SER A 506 -1.60 -10.13 4.29
CA SER A 506 -1.03 -10.99 5.34
C SER A 506 -0.79 -12.42 4.83
N ARG A 507 -1.82 -13.03 4.24
CA ARG A 507 -1.74 -14.39 3.67
C ARG A 507 -0.66 -14.47 2.59
N LYS A 508 -0.50 -13.42 1.76
CA LYS A 508 0.53 -13.43 0.71
C LYS A 508 1.94 -13.35 1.29
N LEU A 509 2.14 -12.61 2.37
CA LEU A 509 3.42 -12.54 3.08
C LEU A 509 3.74 -13.87 3.77
N GLU A 510 2.75 -14.49 4.43
CA GLU A 510 2.89 -15.84 5.00
C GLU A 510 3.23 -16.89 3.93
N GLU A 511 2.57 -16.85 2.76
CA GLU A 511 2.88 -17.74 1.62
C GLU A 511 4.35 -17.65 1.24
N ILE A 512 4.89 -16.42 1.11
CA ILE A 512 6.29 -16.20 0.75
C ILE A 512 7.22 -16.78 1.83
N LEU A 513 6.96 -16.51 3.10
CA LEU A 513 7.79 -17.01 4.20
C LEU A 513 7.74 -18.55 4.32
N LEU A 514 6.57 -19.16 4.24
CA LEU A 514 6.41 -20.62 4.34
C LEU A 514 7.05 -21.34 3.14
N VAL A 515 6.91 -20.80 1.92
CA VAL A 515 7.59 -21.33 0.72
C VAL A 515 9.09 -21.24 0.89
N TYR A 516 9.58 -20.10 1.38
CA TYR A 516 10.99 -19.90 1.63
C TYR A 516 11.53 -20.97 2.60
N ILE A 517 10.82 -21.20 3.72
CA ILE A 517 11.20 -22.20 4.72
C ILE A 517 11.16 -23.62 4.14
N LEU A 518 10.04 -24.01 3.50
CA LEU A 518 9.85 -25.33 2.88
C LEU A 518 11.01 -25.69 1.94
N GLU A 519 11.37 -24.75 1.06
CA GLU A 519 12.34 -24.96 -0.02
C GLU A 519 13.80 -24.81 0.43
N ASN A 520 14.12 -23.80 1.24
CA ASN A 520 15.51 -23.53 1.63
C ASN A 520 15.99 -24.39 2.80
N ASN A 521 15.07 -24.96 3.57
CA ASN A 521 15.39 -25.96 4.58
C ASN A 521 15.15 -27.39 4.08
N GLN A 522 14.74 -27.57 2.81
CA GLN A 522 14.56 -28.88 2.17
C GLN A 522 13.66 -29.81 2.99
N ILE A 523 12.61 -29.26 3.60
CA ILE A 523 11.70 -30.01 4.48
C ILE A 523 11.02 -31.14 3.70
N THR A 524 10.73 -30.92 2.40
CA THR A 524 10.13 -31.91 1.51
C THR A 524 10.84 -31.93 0.17
N SER A 525 11.06 -33.13 -0.39
CA SER A 525 11.71 -33.28 -1.70
C SER A 525 10.84 -32.71 -2.83
N LYS A 526 11.47 -32.20 -3.90
CA LYS A 526 10.76 -31.69 -5.09
C LYS A 526 9.78 -32.70 -5.68
N GLN A 527 10.19 -33.97 -5.73
CA GLN A 527 9.35 -35.06 -6.22
C GLN A 527 8.07 -35.21 -5.37
N ARG A 528 8.23 -35.27 -4.04
CA ARG A 528 7.09 -35.38 -3.11
C ARG A 528 6.19 -34.14 -3.17
N MET A 529 6.76 -32.93 -3.25
CA MET A 529 5.97 -31.71 -3.42
C MET A 529 5.13 -31.75 -4.70
N LEU A 530 5.72 -32.20 -5.82
CA LEU A 530 5.02 -32.30 -7.09
C LEU A 530 3.94 -33.39 -7.07
N GLU A 531 4.23 -34.54 -6.45
CA GLU A 531 3.26 -35.61 -6.21
C GLU A 531 2.05 -35.11 -5.41
N VAL A 532 2.27 -34.46 -4.27
CA VAL A 532 1.18 -33.88 -3.47
C VAL A 532 0.44 -32.82 -4.28
N TYR A 533 1.15 -31.94 -4.99
CA TYR A 533 0.55 -30.93 -5.86
C TYR A 533 -0.44 -31.55 -6.85
N PHE A 534 -0.04 -32.58 -7.60
CA PHE A 534 -0.92 -33.26 -8.56
C PHE A 534 -2.15 -33.91 -7.90
N ASN A 535 -2.06 -34.32 -6.65
CA ASN A 535 -3.14 -34.96 -5.89
C ASN A 535 -4.08 -34.00 -5.17
N ILE A 536 -3.69 -32.73 -4.96
CA ILE A 536 -4.53 -31.74 -4.25
C ILE A 536 -5.08 -30.63 -5.14
N ILE A 537 -4.49 -30.39 -6.31
CA ILE A 537 -4.93 -29.26 -7.14
C ILE A 537 -6.33 -29.53 -7.70
N GLU A 538 -7.07 -28.45 -7.86
CA GLU A 538 -8.41 -28.49 -8.42
C GLU A 538 -8.32 -28.55 -9.94
N TRP A 539 -8.96 -29.54 -10.54
CA TRP A 539 -8.99 -29.76 -12.00
C TRP A 539 -10.33 -29.37 -12.62
N GLY A 540 -11.36 -29.18 -11.82
CA GLY A 540 -12.72 -28.78 -12.20
C GLY A 540 -13.55 -28.49 -10.96
N PRO A 541 -14.82 -28.03 -11.09
CA PRO A 541 -15.66 -27.75 -9.93
C PRO A 541 -15.76 -28.95 -8.98
N ASN A 542 -15.15 -28.85 -7.79
CA ASN A 542 -15.08 -29.92 -6.78
C ASN A 542 -14.36 -31.22 -7.23
N ILE A 543 -13.51 -31.15 -8.25
CA ILE A 543 -12.69 -32.26 -8.73
C ILE A 543 -11.24 -32.00 -8.34
N TYR A 544 -10.68 -32.86 -7.49
CA TYR A 544 -9.35 -32.68 -6.92
C TYR A 544 -8.49 -33.90 -7.18
N GLY A 545 -7.22 -33.65 -7.53
CA GLY A 545 -6.28 -34.73 -7.80
C GLY A 545 -6.38 -35.29 -9.22
N VAL A 546 -5.23 -35.77 -9.70
CA VAL A 546 -5.08 -36.23 -11.09
C VAL A 546 -5.91 -37.48 -11.41
N SER A 547 -6.13 -38.38 -10.45
CA SER A 547 -6.96 -39.57 -10.63
C SER A 547 -8.40 -39.20 -10.94
N GLU A 548 -9.00 -38.35 -10.11
CA GLU A 548 -10.36 -37.87 -10.33
C GLU A 548 -10.47 -37.04 -11.62
N ALA A 549 -9.44 -36.26 -11.97
CA ALA A 549 -9.42 -35.51 -13.22
C ALA A 549 -9.44 -36.43 -14.44
N ALA A 550 -8.65 -37.51 -14.43
CA ALA A 550 -8.61 -38.49 -15.53
C ALA A 550 -9.96 -39.19 -15.71
N GLU A 551 -10.64 -39.57 -14.61
CA GLU A 551 -11.99 -40.13 -14.66
C GLU A 551 -13.01 -39.09 -15.14
N PHE A 552 -12.98 -37.89 -14.55
CA PHE A 552 -13.94 -36.82 -14.80
C PHE A 552 -13.93 -36.35 -16.25
N TYR A 553 -12.75 -36.19 -16.86
CA TYR A 553 -12.63 -35.73 -18.24
C TYR A 553 -12.67 -36.86 -19.26
N PHE A 554 -12.09 -38.02 -18.96
CA PHE A 554 -11.80 -39.04 -19.98
C PHE A 554 -12.26 -40.46 -19.64
N GLN A 555 -12.83 -40.70 -18.45
CA GLN A 555 -13.16 -42.04 -17.94
C GLN A 555 -11.95 -42.98 -17.93
N LYS A 556 -10.77 -42.44 -17.60
CA LYS A 556 -9.48 -43.15 -17.66
C LYS A 556 -8.78 -43.11 -16.30
N LYS A 557 -7.88 -44.06 -16.08
CA LYS A 557 -6.84 -43.94 -15.05
C LYS A 557 -5.74 -42.98 -15.53
N PRO A 558 -5.02 -42.30 -14.62
CA PRO A 558 -3.94 -41.38 -15.00
C PRO A 558 -2.98 -41.95 -16.04
N GLN A 559 -2.46 -43.16 -15.82
CA GLN A 559 -1.49 -43.84 -16.71
C GLN A 559 -2.00 -44.06 -18.15
N GLN A 560 -3.32 -44.04 -18.37
CA GLN A 560 -3.94 -44.27 -19.68
C GLN A 560 -4.16 -42.97 -20.47
N LEU A 561 -3.80 -41.82 -19.90
CA LEU A 561 -3.95 -40.53 -20.55
C LEU A 561 -2.97 -40.39 -21.73
N SER A 562 -3.50 -40.01 -22.89
CA SER A 562 -2.69 -39.65 -24.04
C SER A 562 -2.00 -38.29 -23.84
N LEU A 563 -1.01 -37.97 -24.67
CA LEU A 563 -0.36 -36.65 -24.65
C LEU A 563 -1.37 -35.51 -24.85
N ASN A 564 -2.32 -35.63 -25.79
CA ASN A 564 -3.34 -34.60 -26.03
C ASN A 564 -4.23 -34.40 -24.80
N GLU A 565 -4.60 -35.48 -24.12
CA GLU A 565 -5.36 -35.42 -22.86
C GLU A 565 -4.53 -34.76 -21.75
N CYS A 566 -3.24 -35.07 -21.67
CA CYS A 566 -2.31 -34.42 -20.74
C CYS A 566 -2.14 -32.92 -21.02
N LEU A 567 -2.00 -32.52 -22.30
CA LEU A 567 -1.92 -31.13 -22.73
C LEU A 567 -3.20 -30.36 -22.40
N PHE A 568 -4.36 -31.01 -22.59
CA PHE A 568 -5.64 -30.43 -22.19
C PHE A 568 -5.71 -30.20 -20.69
N LEU A 569 -5.39 -31.20 -19.86
CA LEU A 569 -5.36 -31.06 -18.41
C LEU A 569 -4.42 -29.93 -17.97
N ALA A 570 -3.21 -29.86 -18.52
CA ALA A 570 -2.27 -28.78 -18.24
C ALA A 570 -2.83 -27.38 -18.60
N SER A 571 -3.60 -27.27 -19.69
CA SER A 571 -4.24 -26.01 -20.10
C SER A 571 -5.41 -25.57 -19.19
N ILE A 572 -5.94 -26.47 -18.36
CA ILE A 572 -7.04 -26.19 -17.43
C ILE A 572 -6.55 -25.64 -16.08
N VAL A 573 -5.38 -26.07 -15.62
CA VAL A 573 -4.80 -25.73 -14.30
C VAL A 573 -4.92 -24.25 -13.93
N PRO A 574 -4.69 -23.26 -14.83
CA PRO A 574 -4.84 -21.85 -14.48
C PRO A 574 -6.26 -21.44 -14.05
N LYS A 575 -7.30 -22.07 -14.59
CA LYS A 575 -8.72 -21.68 -14.40
C LYS A 575 -9.65 -22.92 -14.41
N PRO A 576 -9.52 -23.85 -13.44
CA PRO A 576 -10.20 -25.15 -13.47
C PRO A 576 -11.72 -25.05 -13.49
N LYS A 577 -12.30 -24.20 -12.62
CA LYS A 577 -13.75 -23.99 -12.55
C LYS A 577 -14.37 -23.39 -13.82
N LYS A 578 -13.55 -22.82 -14.71
CA LYS A 578 -14.00 -22.18 -15.95
C LYS A 578 -13.69 -23.02 -17.19
N PHE A 579 -13.35 -24.31 -17.03
CA PHE A 579 -13.03 -25.19 -18.15
C PHE A 579 -14.14 -25.22 -19.22
N MET A 580 -15.43 -25.20 -18.81
CA MET A 580 -16.57 -25.21 -19.74
C MET A 580 -16.55 -24.05 -20.74
N TYR A 581 -15.99 -22.88 -20.37
CA TYR A 581 -15.87 -21.73 -21.27
C TYR A 581 -14.83 -21.91 -22.37
N GLN A 582 -14.01 -22.97 -22.29
CA GLN A 582 -13.04 -23.35 -23.29
C GLN A 582 -13.66 -24.11 -24.47
N PHE A 583 -14.94 -24.49 -24.38
CA PHE A 583 -15.69 -25.19 -25.42
C PHE A 583 -16.73 -24.26 -26.07
N ASN A 584 -17.05 -24.53 -27.34
CA ASN A 584 -18.14 -23.86 -28.07
C ASN A 584 -19.46 -24.64 -27.93
N GLU A 585 -20.54 -24.11 -28.52
CA GLU A 585 -21.89 -24.71 -28.47
C GLU A 585 -21.98 -26.09 -29.15
N MET A 586 -20.97 -26.47 -29.94
CA MET A 586 -20.86 -27.78 -30.59
C MET A 586 -19.98 -28.76 -29.78
N GLY A 587 -19.53 -28.37 -28.58
CA GLY A 587 -18.65 -29.18 -27.74
C GLY A 587 -17.20 -29.28 -28.26
N LYS A 588 -16.80 -28.44 -29.23
CA LYS A 588 -15.41 -28.34 -29.71
C LYS A 588 -14.63 -27.30 -28.90
N GLN A 589 -13.33 -27.52 -28.71
CA GLN A 589 -12.47 -26.55 -28.03
C GLN A 589 -12.37 -25.26 -28.84
N LYS A 590 -12.31 -24.13 -28.15
CA LYS A 590 -12.09 -22.82 -28.77
C LYS A 590 -10.65 -22.70 -29.24
N SER A 591 -10.44 -21.96 -30.32
CA SER A 591 -9.12 -21.73 -30.94
C SER A 591 -8.07 -21.18 -29.97
N GLY A 592 -8.47 -20.39 -28.97
CA GLY A 592 -7.57 -19.88 -27.93
C GLY A 592 -6.97 -20.99 -27.06
N THR A 593 -7.77 -21.98 -26.66
CA THR A 593 -7.32 -23.15 -25.88
C THR A 593 -6.42 -24.04 -26.70
N GLU A 594 -6.80 -24.33 -27.96
CA GLU A 594 -5.98 -25.12 -28.87
C GLU A 594 -4.62 -24.45 -29.15
N LYS A 595 -4.60 -23.12 -29.33
CA LYS A 595 -3.35 -22.35 -29.45
C LYS A 595 -2.47 -22.49 -28.21
N HIS A 596 -3.06 -22.48 -27.02
CA HIS A 596 -2.31 -22.64 -25.78
C HIS A 596 -1.74 -24.05 -25.62
N GLN A 597 -2.52 -25.09 -25.91
CA GLN A 597 -2.03 -26.48 -25.92
C GLN A 597 -0.91 -26.69 -26.94
N ARG A 598 -1.07 -26.15 -28.16
CA ARG A 598 -0.03 -26.19 -29.20
C ARG A 598 1.24 -25.47 -28.75
N PHE A 599 1.10 -24.35 -28.05
CA PHE A 599 2.23 -23.63 -27.47
C PHE A 599 2.99 -24.49 -26.45
N ILE A 600 2.28 -25.16 -25.52
CA ILE A 600 2.89 -26.07 -24.55
C ILE A 600 3.58 -27.25 -25.28
N LYS A 601 2.89 -27.89 -26.23
CA LYS A 601 3.44 -29.00 -27.04
C LYS A 601 4.73 -28.61 -27.75
N ASN A 602 4.74 -27.47 -28.42
CA ASN A 602 5.92 -26.98 -29.15
C ASN A 602 7.09 -26.68 -28.20
N LEU A 603 6.81 -26.16 -27.00
CA LEU A 603 7.84 -25.98 -25.96
C LEU A 603 8.39 -27.31 -25.45
N MET A 604 7.54 -28.32 -25.28
CA MET A 604 7.97 -29.66 -24.86
C MET A 604 8.85 -30.31 -25.92
N LEU A 605 8.47 -30.24 -27.21
CA LEU A 605 9.30 -30.70 -28.34
C LEU A 605 10.66 -29.98 -28.36
N LYS A 606 10.66 -28.64 -28.27
CA LYS A 606 11.88 -27.83 -28.27
C LYS A 606 12.84 -28.19 -27.11
N ARG A 607 12.29 -28.67 -26.00
CA ARG A 607 13.05 -29.08 -24.81
C ARG A 607 13.42 -30.56 -24.80
N GLY A 608 13.04 -31.34 -25.81
CA GLY A 608 13.26 -32.79 -25.85
C GLY A 608 12.46 -33.56 -24.79
N LEU A 609 11.36 -32.98 -24.28
CA LEU A 609 10.49 -33.64 -23.30
C LEU A 609 9.49 -34.62 -23.95
N ILE A 610 9.33 -34.51 -25.26
CA ILE A 610 8.57 -35.39 -26.16
C ILE A 610 9.29 -35.43 -27.51
N THR A 611 9.10 -36.50 -28.28
CA THR A 611 9.64 -36.67 -29.64
C THR A 611 8.58 -36.35 -30.70
N PRO A 612 8.97 -36.15 -31.98
CA PRO A 612 8.02 -36.04 -33.08
C PRO A 612 7.12 -37.28 -33.19
N ASP A 613 7.67 -38.48 -32.96
CA ASP A 613 6.93 -39.74 -33.02
C ASP A 613 5.82 -39.82 -31.97
N ASP A 614 6.04 -39.26 -30.78
CA ASP A 614 5.00 -39.14 -29.76
C ASP A 614 3.76 -38.43 -30.31
N THR A 615 3.91 -37.51 -31.28
CA THR A 615 2.82 -36.69 -31.82
C THR A 615 2.03 -37.31 -32.97
N ILE A 616 2.49 -38.45 -33.50
CA ILE A 616 1.86 -39.16 -34.62
C ILE A 616 0.58 -39.86 -34.15
N GLY A 617 -0.47 -39.85 -34.98
CA GLY A 617 -1.73 -40.57 -34.68
C GLY A 617 -2.59 -39.98 -33.57
N GLN A 618 -2.23 -38.80 -33.04
CA GLN A 618 -3.03 -38.16 -32.00
C GLN A 618 -4.31 -37.56 -32.56
N SER A 619 -5.45 -38.10 -32.14
CA SER A 619 -6.77 -37.65 -32.57
C SER A 619 -7.00 -36.18 -32.21
N VAL A 620 -7.18 -35.36 -33.25
CA VAL A 620 -7.82 -34.05 -33.18
C VAL A 620 -9.18 -34.22 -33.83
N PRO A 621 -10.30 -33.84 -33.18
CA PRO A 621 -10.39 -33.08 -31.93
C PRO A 621 -10.33 -33.93 -30.63
N ILE A 622 -9.88 -33.32 -29.53
CA ILE A 622 -9.95 -33.91 -28.18
C ILE A 622 -11.42 -34.09 -27.79
N TYR A 623 -11.81 -35.32 -27.48
CA TYR A 623 -13.17 -35.66 -27.09
C TYR A 623 -13.26 -35.87 -25.57
N ILE A 624 -14.10 -35.08 -24.90
CA ILE A 624 -14.42 -35.27 -23.48
C ILE A 624 -15.46 -36.40 -23.40
N SER A 625 -15.03 -37.57 -22.94
CA SER A 625 -15.86 -38.75 -22.74
C SER A 625 -16.42 -38.86 -21.32
N GLY A 626 -15.76 -38.25 -20.33
CA GLY A 626 -16.16 -38.34 -18.92
C GLY A 626 -17.33 -37.47 -18.48
N LYS A 627 -17.63 -37.50 -17.18
CA LYS A 627 -18.71 -36.73 -16.52
C LYS A 627 -18.66 -35.23 -16.84
N ALA A 628 -17.48 -34.69 -17.12
CA ALA A 628 -17.28 -33.30 -17.55
C ALA A 628 -18.11 -32.92 -18.79
N ARG A 629 -18.43 -33.88 -19.67
CA ARG A 629 -19.25 -33.67 -20.86
C ARG A 629 -20.63 -33.13 -20.52
N ASN A 630 -21.22 -33.58 -19.42
CA ASN A 630 -22.57 -33.15 -18.98
C ASN A 630 -22.62 -31.68 -18.55
N LEU A 631 -21.47 -31.09 -18.24
CA LEU A 631 -21.36 -29.66 -17.88
C LEU A 631 -21.14 -28.76 -19.10
N LEU A 632 -20.91 -29.34 -20.28
CA LEU A 632 -20.76 -28.58 -21.51
C LEU A 632 -22.14 -28.18 -22.04
N ARG A 633 -22.31 -26.90 -22.36
CA ARG A 633 -23.55 -26.37 -22.96
C ARG A 633 -23.60 -26.68 -24.46
N ILE A 634 -23.77 -27.94 -24.81
CA ILE A 634 -23.84 -28.40 -26.21
C ILE A 634 -25.29 -28.27 -26.70
N LYS A 635 -25.52 -27.54 -27.79
CA LYS A 635 -26.83 -27.53 -28.46
C LYS A 635 -26.94 -28.78 -29.32
N ILE A 636 -27.92 -29.63 -29.03
CA ILE A 636 -28.25 -30.78 -29.88
C ILE A 636 -28.92 -30.22 -31.16
N PRO A 637 -28.41 -30.51 -32.37
CA PRO A 637 -29.13 -30.16 -33.59
C PRO A 637 -30.50 -30.84 -33.56
N LYS A 638 -31.59 -30.10 -33.82
CA LYS A 638 -32.90 -30.73 -34.06
C LYS A 638 -32.75 -31.65 -35.27
N ASP A 639 -33.00 -32.94 -35.07
CA ASP A 639 -33.06 -33.94 -36.13
C ASP A 639 -34.10 -33.47 -37.17
N THR A 640 -33.69 -33.33 -38.42
CA THR A 640 -34.55 -32.90 -39.54
C THR A 640 -34.89 -34.05 -40.48
N THR A 641 -34.65 -35.29 -40.05
CA THR A 641 -35.09 -36.47 -40.77
C THR A 641 -36.62 -36.57 -40.73
N ARG A 642 -37.27 -36.23 -41.85
CA ARG A 642 -38.68 -36.56 -42.10
C ARG A 642 -38.82 -38.08 -42.06
N LEU A 643 -39.73 -38.57 -41.22
CA LEU A 643 -40.28 -39.92 -41.34
C LEU A 643 -41.07 -39.97 -42.66
N ASP A 644 -40.49 -40.53 -43.72
CA ASP A 644 -41.26 -40.91 -44.90
C ASP A 644 -42.14 -42.10 -44.52
N SER A 645 -43.41 -41.80 -44.29
CA SER A 645 -44.46 -42.80 -44.11
C SER A 645 -44.85 -43.30 -45.50
N LEU A 646 -44.51 -44.55 -45.84
CA LEU A 646 -45.03 -45.23 -47.02
C LEU A 646 -46.55 -45.31 -46.91
N THR A 647 -47.24 -44.43 -47.63
CA THR A 647 -48.70 -44.48 -47.75
C THR A 647 -49.02 -45.35 -48.97
N ILE A 648 -49.50 -46.57 -48.71
CA ILE A 648 -49.99 -47.50 -49.71
C ILE A 648 -51.25 -46.90 -50.32
N ILE A 649 -51.27 -46.70 -51.64
CA ILE A 649 -52.44 -46.25 -52.40
C ILE A 649 -53.37 -47.45 -52.59
N GLU A 650 -54.48 -47.50 -51.85
CA GLU A 650 -55.60 -48.39 -52.14
C GLU A 650 -56.31 -47.96 -53.44
N LYS A 651 -56.29 -48.84 -54.43
CA LYS A 651 -56.93 -48.70 -55.72
C LYS A 651 -58.39 -49.14 -55.60
N LYS A 652 -59.35 -48.21 -55.54
CA LYS A 652 -60.78 -48.50 -55.74
C LYS A 652 -61.16 -48.17 -57.19
N ILE A 653 -61.32 -49.21 -57.99
CA ILE A 653 -62.03 -49.17 -59.27
C ILE A 653 -63.50 -49.44 -58.94
N PHE A 654 -64.39 -48.52 -59.29
CA PHE A 654 -65.84 -48.73 -59.22
C PHE A 654 -66.30 -49.52 -60.46
N GLN A 655 -66.90 -50.69 -60.22
CA GLN A 655 -68.19 -51.09 -60.79
C GLN A 655 -68.98 -51.81 -59.70
#